data_AF-A0A1N6M7F3-F1
#
_entry.id   AF-A0A1N6M7F3-F1
#
_cell.length_a   1.000
_cell.length_b   1.000
_cell.length_c   1.000
_cell.angle_alpha   90.00
_cell.angle_beta   90.00
_cell.angle_gamma   90.00
#
_symmetry.space_group_name_H-M   'P 1'
#
loop_
_entity.id
_entity.type
_entity.pdbx_description
1 polymer ?
#
loop_
_entity_poly.entity_id
_entity_poly.type
_entity_poly.pdbx_seq_one_letter_code
_entity_poly.pdbx_strand_id
1 'polypeptide(L)'
;MDSNGFDSDDVDLHDGEFNQIDSDDIAVIGMAGRFPGADDIDTFWQNLIAGKVSIASLTEEDLQVARVQEKLRTHPDYVRSAATVDDIDQFDATYFGLSAREAALIDPQHRIFLQCVGHALNHSGYDSFRFRGDIGLYAGCSMSSYLLSNLLPHREWLEEIGAFEVALANDKDYLTSRAAYHFNLSGPCIAVQTACSTSLVAVHMAVQGLLAGECDMALAGGITLRVPQKAGYLYRAGSILSPDGMCRPFDREANGTIFGNGVGVVVLRRLADAMRDGDQIFAVIRGSAVANEGAGKAGFTAPSISGQSKVIAEAIGIAGIEPSEIGYVETHGTGTSLGDPIELLALADVFGQGHKRYRPTILGALKANIGHLDSAAGVAGLIKTVLTLHHGVIPPHPMYHEPHPASASVLSSDADTLFSVNTVPESWTEPHGKCRYASVSSFGIGGTNAHVVLAEAPVSAEISRHQGVDVHENTTEEKAVVLTWSASSTEALANVASALAKDIEQHGADALKHIAVTMNSGRRECLWRRAVVVTGRDEAIERLRHDQDMPVKVSAAPAGGYALLFPGQGAQYVGMAMTLYREEALFRQYFDQVRQVLVARMQRDPCELLAAGVSATSSLNRTEVTQPLLFAVEYALGRFLIDRLGEPAVMAGHSLGEFAAATLAGVMSLEDAVWLVCERGRMMGALPSGAMLAVPLPMQVVQEKTHLDIAVVNGPGLCVISGTEAEIADFEALHHDLPLRRLQTSHAFHSAMITPMVAPFESLLASVPLHPPRWSILSCLSGERVDDMISTPAYWGRLTRETVRFDLVFSTLSQMGPTLLEAGPGRTLSLLAGNYEPFRTTKAIPCMGGSDSETINLNQALAQLWLRGHSIDWLAGEKVQRMSLSLYPFARTRYWIEPEELRPISDETHRTTEDVAMSQHYSRPTSLPAPILPRTEAESLVTGVWENVLGIAPIGVTDDFFELGGHSLLAVQVVTRLREALRIELPLELFFEARTVMILAERTEGYLAEAIEAMSEEEVAAVMAALEQNKENEVSRKGDHQRYES
;
A
#
# COMPACT_ATOMS: atom_id res chain seq x y z
N MET A 1 58.07 -37.91 0.85
CA MET A 1 57.70 -38.81 1.95
C MET A 1 56.58 -38.09 2.67
N ASP A 2 55.29 -38.33 2.42
CA ASP A 2 54.65 -39.47 1.78
C ASP A 2 53.51 -39.05 0.86
N SER A 3 53.33 -39.90 -0.15
CA SER A 3 52.39 -39.88 -1.26
C SER A 3 51.01 -40.40 -0.86
N ASN A 4 49.96 -39.83 -1.47
CA ASN A 4 48.76 -40.47 -2.04
C ASN A 4 47.86 -39.30 -2.50
N GLY A 5 47.69 -38.97 -3.78
CA GLY A 5 47.40 -39.87 -4.90
C GLY A 5 45.89 -40.10 -4.96
N PHE A 6 45.13 -39.12 -5.46
CA PHE A 6 43.75 -39.33 -5.89
C PHE A 6 43.57 -38.73 -7.28
N ASP A 7 43.07 -39.59 -8.14
CA ASP A 7 42.86 -39.46 -9.58
C ASP A 7 41.98 -38.26 -9.96
N SER A 8 42.38 -37.69 -11.09
CA SER A 8 41.54 -36.94 -12.02
C SER A 8 40.50 -37.87 -12.67
N ASP A 9 39.39 -37.28 -13.10
CA ASP A 9 38.33 -37.84 -13.95
C ASP A 9 37.12 -38.42 -13.21
N ASP A 10 36.22 -37.52 -12.80
CA ASP A 10 34.78 -37.53 -13.15
C ASP A 10 34.09 -36.41 -12.36
N VAL A 11 34.19 -35.19 -12.88
CA VAL A 11 33.22 -34.14 -12.55
C VAL A 11 32.26 -34.12 -13.71
N ASP A 12 31.12 -34.80 -13.52
CA ASP A 12 29.92 -34.56 -14.31
C ASP A 12 29.68 -33.04 -14.31
N LEU A 13 29.87 -32.45 -15.49
CA LEU A 13 29.46 -31.09 -15.80
C LEU A 13 27.94 -31.07 -15.66
N HIS A 14 27.47 -30.72 -14.47
CA HIS A 14 26.07 -30.36 -14.26
C HIS A 14 25.78 -29.10 -15.07
N ASP A 15 25.03 -29.29 -16.16
CA ASP A 15 24.19 -28.26 -16.77
C ASP A 15 23.34 -27.60 -15.67
N GLY A 16 23.45 -26.28 -15.45
CA GLY A 16 22.41 -25.50 -14.76
C GLY A 16 22.78 -24.36 -13.79
N GLU A 17 24.02 -23.89 -13.67
CA GLU A 17 24.33 -22.73 -12.82
C GLU A 17 24.32 -21.40 -13.60
N PHE A 18 23.13 -20.86 -13.90
CA PHE A 18 22.96 -19.44 -14.26
C PHE A 18 21.62 -18.92 -13.71
N ASN A 19 21.65 -17.79 -12.98
CA ASN A 19 20.53 -17.04 -12.38
C ASN A 19 19.75 -17.71 -11.22
N GLN A 20 20.40 -17.94 -10.07
CA GLN A 20 19.65 -18.08 -8.81
C GLN A 20 19.36 -16.69 -8.22
N ILE A 21 18.09 -16.31 -8.26
CA ILE A 21 17.52 -15.24 -7.44
C ILE A 21 17.60 -15.71 -5.97
N ASP A 22 18.18 -14.92 -5.09
CA ASP A 22 18.47 -15.32 -3.71
C ASP A 22 17.27 -15.02 -2.80
N SER A 23 17.16 -15.75 -1.69
CA SER A 23 16.10 -15.57 -0.69
C SER A 23 16.11 -14.20 -0.02
N ASP A 24 17.27 -13.53 0.01
CA ASP A 24 17.48 -12.20 0.60
C ASP A 24 17.16 -11.04 -0.34
N ASP A 25 16.81 -11.30 -1.61
CA ASP A 25 16.41 -10.24 -2.55
C ASP A 25 15.10 -9.55 -2.12
N ILE A 26 14.87 -8.30 -2.56
CA ILE A 26 13.69 -7.50 -2.17
C ILE A 26 12.72 -7.33 -3.33
N ALA A 27 11.49 -7.83 -3.20
CA ALA A 27 10.42 -7.66 -4.17
C ALA A 27 9.76 -6.28 -4.06
N VAL A 28 9.52 -5.65 -5.21
CA VAL A 28 8.57 -4.53 -5.35
C VAL A 28 7.19 -5.12 -5.61
N ILE A 29 6.30 -5.03 -4.62
CA ILE A 29 4.96 -5.64 -4.67
C ILE A 29 3.83 -4.64 -4.87
N GLY A 30 4.12 -3.33 -4.77
CA GLY A 30 3.13 -2.29 -4.99
C GLY A 30 3.76 -0.93 -5.25
N MET A 31 3.02 -0.05 -5.91
CA MET A 31 3.47 1.30 -6.22
C MET A 31 2.29 2.24 -6.45
N ALA A 32 2.47 3.50 -6.11
CA ALA A 32 1.54 4.58 -6.44
C ALA A 32 2.31 5.88 -6.65
N GLY A 33 1.72 6.80 -7.41
CA GLY A 33 2.31 8.12 -7.64
C GLY A 33 1.36 9.06 -8.35
N ARG A 34 1.62 10.36 -8.20
CA ARG A 34 0.98 11.44 -8.97
C ARG A 34 2.10 12.31 -9.52
N PHE A 35 2.10 12.48 -10.83
CA PHE A 35 3.16 13.14 -11.58
C PHE A 35 2.57 14.18 -12.53
N PRO A 36 3.37 15.12 -13.05
CA PRO A 36 2.89 16.09 -14.03
C PRO A 36 2.20 15.41 -15.22
N GLY A 37 0.92 15.76 -15.42
CA GLY A 37 0.06 15.20 -16.47
C GLY A 37 -0.39 13.74 -16.26
N ALA A 38 -0.20 13.16 -15.06
CA ALA A 38 -0.62 11.81 -14.71
C ALA A 38 -1.06 11.70 -13.24
N ASP A 39 -2.33 11.37 -13.01
CA ASP A 39 -2.91 11.24 -11.66
C ASP A 39 -2.74 9.84 -11.04
N ASP A 40 -2.18 8.90 -11.81
CA ASP A 40 -1.85 7.53 -11.42
C ASP A 40 -0.68 6.98 -12.26
N ILE A 41 -0.18 5.80 -11.89
CA ILE A 41 0.96 5.15 -12.55
C ILE A 41 0.63 4.59 -13.93
N ASP A 42 -0.63 4.27 -14.22
CA ASP A 42 -1.06 3.74 -15.52
C ASP A 42 -1.04 4.86 -16.56
N THR A 43 -1.59 6.02 -16.21
CA THR A 43 -1.53 7.24 -17.03
C THR A 43 -0.09 7.70 -17.16
N PHE A 44 0.71 7.59 -16.10
CA PHE A 44 2.14 7.89 -16.15
C PHE A 44 2.87 7.00 -17.16
N TRP A 45 2.62 5.69 -17.13
CA TRP A 45 3.19 4.75 -18.10
C TRP A 45 2.78 5.08 -19.55
N GLN A 46 1.50 5.34 -19.78
CA GLN A 46 0.99 5.74 -21.09
C GLN A 46 1.67 7.02 -21.61
N ASN A 47 1.85 8.03 -20.73
CA ASN A 47 2.57 9.25 -21.06
C ASN A 47 4.04 9.00 -21.42
N LEU A 48 4.72 8.11 -20.68
CA LEU A 48 6.12 7.74 -20.94
C LEU A 48 6.28 7.06 -22.30
N ILE A 49 5.43 6.06 -22.61
CA ILE A 49 5.44 5.38 -23.90
C ILE A 49 5.13 6.33 -25.05
N ALA A 50 4.24 7.31 -24.83
CA ALA A 50 3.95 8.36 -25.81
C ALA A 50 5.08 9.41 -25.96
N GLY A 51 6.15 9.34 -25.15
CA GLY A 51 7.21 10.35 -25.14
C GLY A 51 6.73 11.74 -24.72
N LYS A 52 5.65 11.82 -23.92
CA LYS A 52 5.02 13.08 -23.53
C LYS A 52 5.95 13.88 -22.61
N VAL A 53 6.06 15.18 -22.89
CA VAL A 53 6.68 16.18 -22.03
C VAL A 53 5.57 16.96 -21.32
N SER A 54 5.47 16.81 -20.00
CA SER A 54 4.46 17.42 -19.13
C SER A 54 4.99 18.67 -18.42
N ILE A 55 5.79 19.46 -19.12
CA ILE A 55 6.25 20.79 -18.69
C ILE A 55 5.43 21.83 -19.46
N ALA A 56 4.64 22.63 -18.74
CA ALA A 56 3.72 23.59 -19.33
C ALA A 56 4.31 25.00 -19.37
N SER A 57 4.06 25.72 -20.46
CA SER A 57 4.26 27.17 -20.52
C SER A 57 3.12 27.88 -19.78
N LEU A 58 3.47 28.86 -18.95
CA LEU A 58 2.54 29.56 -18.08
C LEU A 58 1.91 30.75 -18.80
N THR A 59 0.58 30.81 -18.75
CA THR A 59 -0.20 31.93 -19.29
C THR A 59 -0.12 33.15 -18.38
N GLU A 60 -0.55 34.30 -18.89
CA GLU A 60 -0.64 35.51 -18.08
C GLU A 60 -1.64 35.37 -16.92
N GLU A 61 -2.74 34.64 -17.16
CA GLU A 61 -3.72 34.31 -16.11
C GLU A 61 -3.10 33.44 -15.02
N ASP A 62 -2.30 32.43 -15.38
CA ASP A 62 -1.61 31.57 -14.41
C ASP A 62 -0.71 32.38 -13.46
N LEU A 63 0.06 33.32 -14.00
CA LEU A 63 0.96 34.17 -13.21
C LEU A 63 0.19 35.15 -12.31
N GLN A 64 -0.96 35.65 -12.76
CA GLN A 64 -1.84 36.50 -11.95
C GLN A 64 -2.46 35.71 -10.79
N VAL A 65 -2.96 34.50 -11.05
CA VAL A 65 -3.47 33.59 -10.01
C VAL A 65 -2.37 33.22 -9.00
N ALA A 66 -1.14 32.99 -9.49
CA ALA A 66 0.03 32.75 -8.65
C ALA A 66 0.57 34.03 -7.96
N ARG A 67 -0.06 35.20 -8.19
CA ARG A 67 0.32 36.50 -7.63
C ARG A 67 1.79 36.88 -7.88
N VAL A 68 2.32 36.52 -9.05
CA VAL A 68 3.67 36.92 -9.46
C VAL A 68 3.71 38.43 -9.69
N GLN A 69 4.69 39.10 -9.07
CA GLN A 69 4.85 40.55 -9.18
C GLN A 69 5.04 40.98 -10.65
N GLU A 70 4.38 42.08 -11.05
CA GLU A 70 4.47 42.60 -12.41
C GLU A 70 5.92 42.81 -12.87
N LYS A 71 6.73 43.43 -12.01
CA LYS A 71 8.16 43.66 -12.27
C LYS A 71 8.94 42.36 -12.54
N LEU A 72 8.55 41.25 -11.93
CA LEU A 72 9.20 39.95 -12.12
C LEU A 72 8.74 39.30 -13.42
N ARG A 73 7.43 39.25 -13.69
CA ARG A 73 6.87 38.62 -14.90
C ARG A 73 7.15 39.38 -16.20
N THR A 74 7.55 40.64 -16.12
CA THR A 74 7.99 41.47 -17.27
C THR A 74 9.51 41.47 -17.47
N HIS A 75 10.27 40.82 -16.57
CA HIS A 75 11.72 40.74 -16.70
C HIS A 75 12.11 39.86 -17.91
N PRO A 76 13.10 40.25 -18.74
CA PRO A 76 13.48 39.50 -19.94
C PRO A 76 13.93 38.06 -19.65
N ASP A 77 14.67 37.86 -18.55
CA ASP A 77 15.14 36.52 -18.13
C ASP A 77 14.10 35.72 -17.31
N TYR A 78 12.84 36.14 -17.31
CA TYR A 78 11.80 35.43 -16.57
C TYR A 78 11.28 34.23 -17.37
N VAL A 79 11.44 33.04 -16.80
CA VAL A 79 11.04 31.78 -17.41
C VAL A 79 9.62 31.41 -16.96
N ARG A 80 8.73 31.30 -17.95
CA ARG A 80 7.31 31.00 -17.77
C ARG A 80 7.04 29.51 -17.96
N SER A 81 7.69 28.64 -17.19
CA SER A 81 7.49 27.19 -17.27
C SER A 81 7.24 26.57 -15.89
N ALA A 82 6.39 25.54 -15.83
CA ALA A 82 6.16 24.76 -14.62
C ALA A 82 5.78 23.31 -14.93
N ALA A 83 6.17 22.40 -14.04
CA ALA A 83 5.69 21.02 -14.02
C ALA A 83 4.78 20.83 -12.79
N THR A 84 3.47 20.75 -13.02
CA THR A 84 2.44 20.84 -11.97
C THR A 84 1.68 19.53 -11.79
N VAL A 85 1.22 19.28 -10.58
CA VAL A 85 0.23 18.24 -10.27
C VAL A 85 -1.12 18.90 -10.03
N ASP A 86 -2.18 18.29 -10.53
CA ASP A 86 -3.54 18.81 -10.43
C ASP A 86 -4.13 18.59 -9.02
N ASP A 87 -5.22 19.28 -8.69
CA ASP A 87 -6.05 19.04 -7.50
C ASP A 87 -5.30 18.98 -6.16
N ILE A 88 -4.26 19.80 -5.99
CA ILE A 88 -3.42 19.82 -4.78
C ILE A 88 -4.12 20.33 -3.53
N ASP A 89 -5.24 21.01 -3.73
CA ASP A 89 -6.14 21.50 -2.72
C ASP A 89 -7.21 20.47 -2.33
N GLN A 90 -7.37 19.38 -3.10
CA GLN A 90 -8.41 18.39 -2.87
C GLN A 90 -7.93 17.19 -2.04
N PHE A 91 -8.72 16.76 -1.06
CA PHE A 91 -8.38 15.67 -0.14
C PHE A 91 -9.63 14.98 0.43
N ASP A 92 -9.56 13.71 0.85
CA ASP A 92 -10.69 12.99 1.48
C ASP A 92 -10.50 12.95 3.00
N ALA A 93 -10.83 14.06 3.67
CA ALA A 93 -10.63 14.17 5.12
C ALA A 93 -11.45 13.15 5.93
N THR A 94 -12.62 12.74 5.42
CA THR A 94 -13.50 11.77 6.10
C THR A 94 -12.85 10.38 6.15
N TYR A 95 -12.24 9.94 5.06
CA TYR A 95 -11.51 8.67 5.01
C TYR A 95 -10.37 8.60 6.04
N PHE A 96 -9.68 9.73 6.27
CA PHE A 96 -8.59 9.85 7.23
C PHE A 96 -9.06 10.27 8.64
N GLY A 97 -10.35 10.49 8.86
CA GLY A 97 -10.89 10.90 10.17
C GLY A 97 -10.45 12.29 10.62
N LEU A 98 -10.19 13.19 9.68
CA LEU A 98 -9.76 14.57 9.92
C LEU A 98 -10.95 15.53 9.80
N SER A 99 -10.99 16.56 10.66
CA SER A 99 -11.94 17.66 10.50
C SER A 99 -11.56 18.56 9.33
N ALA A 100 -12.52 19.34 8.82
CA ALA A 100 -12.26 20.27 7.73
C ALA A 100 -11.20 21.34 8.09
N ARG A 101 -11.17 21.78 9.35
CA ARG A 101 -10.20 22.75 9.86
C ARG A 101 -8.79 22.16 9.87
N GLU A 102 -8.64 20.96 10.41
CA GLU A 102 -7.34 20.26 10.44
C GLU A 102 -6.83 19.99 9.02
N ALA A 103 -7.70 19.49 8.13
CA ALA A 103 -7.34 19.22 6.74
C ALA A 103 -6.88 20.49 5.98
N ALA A 104 -7.48 21.65 6.24
CA ALA A 104 -7.08 22.91 5.61
C ALA A 104 -5.74 23.44 6.14
N LEU A 105 -5.39 23.15 7.40
CA LEU A 105 -4.13 23.58 8.02
C LEU A 105 -2.92 22.73 7.57
N ILE A 106 -3.16 21.45 7.27
CA ILE A 106 -2.12 20.48 6.90
C ILE A 106 -1.54 20.80 5.51
N ASP A 107 -0.21 20.80 5.42
CA ASP A 107 0.54 20.95 4.17
C ASP A 107 -0.04 20.00 3.11
N PRO A 108 -0.39 20.47 1.90
CA PRO A 108 -0.83 19.60 0.80
C PRO A 108 0.16 18.45 0.50
N GLN A 109 1.46 18.60 0.78
CA GLN A 109 2.41 17.48 0.72
C GLN A 109 1.99 16.33 1.65
N HIS A 110 1.63 16.61 2.90
CA HIS A 110 1.21 15.57 3.84
C HIS A 110 -0.11 14.92 3.41
N ARG A 111 -1.07 15.72 2.91
CA ARG A 111 -2.36 15.22 2.43
C ARG A 111 -2.24 14.29 1.22
N ILE A 112 -1.50 14.73 0.20
CA ILE A 112 -1.30 13.94 -1.02
C ILE A 112 -0.46 12.70 -0.72
N PHE A 113 0.55 12.80 0.15
CA PHE A 113 1.35 11.65 0.57
C PHE A 113 0.50 10.59 1.30
N LEU A 114 -0.41 10.99 2.19
CA LEU A 114 -1.37 10.07 2.83
C LEU A 114 -2.21 9.29 1.81
N GLN A 115 -2.73 9.97 0.80
CA GLN A 115 -3.48 9.32 -0.28
C GLN A 115 -2.59 8.35 -1.07
N CYS A 116 -1.36 8.76 -1.39
CA CYS A 116 -0.40 7.93 -2.12
C CYS A 116 0.01 6.67 -1.36
N VAL A 117 0.22 6.75 -0.04
CA VAL A 117 0.48 5.58 0.83
C VAL A 117 -0.71 4.62 0.80
N GLY A 118 -1.94 5.13 0.93
CA GLY A 118 -3.15 4.30 0.85
C GLY A 118 -3.30 3.61 -0.51
N HIS A 119 -3.02 4.34 -1.58
CA HIS A 119 -3.00 3.78 -2.94
C HIS A 119 -1.89 2.74 -3.15
N ALA A 120 -0.69 2.95 -2.64
CA ALA A 120 0.40 1.97 -2.74
C ALA A 120 0.05 0.66 -2.02
N LEU A 121 -0.54 0.73 -0.83
CA LEU A 121 -1.06 -0.44 -0.11
C LEU A 121 -2.16 -1.14 -0.90
N ASN A 122 -3.12 -0.40 -1.47
CA ASN A 122 -4.17 -0.99 -2.32
C ASN A 122 -3.60 -1.68 -3.56
N HIS A 123 -2.61 -1.07 -4.22
CA HIS A 123 -1.92 -1.63 -5.37
C HIS A 123 -1.16 -2.92 -5.02
N SER A 124 -0.64 -3.03 -3.79
CA SER A 124 -0.04 -4.28 -3.29
C SER A 124 -1.04 -5.37 -2.89
N GLY A 125 -2.35 -5.05 -2.88
CA GLY A 125 -3.38 -6.00 -2.43
C GLY A 125 -3.43 -6.19 -0.92
N TYR A 126 -2.94 -5.22 -0.13
CA TYR A 126 -2.91 -5.30 1.34
C TYR A 126 -3.75 -4.22 2.01
N ASP A 127 -4.38 -4.60 3.13
CA ASP A 127 -4.87 -3.71 4.17
C ASP A 127 -3.89 -3.76 5.35
N SER A 128 -3.30 -2.61 5.70
CA SER A 128 -2.30 -2.52 6.76
C SER A 128 -2.85 -2.91 8.13
N PHE A 129 -4.15 -2.72 8.37
CA PHE A 129 -4.80 -3.12 9.64
C PHE A 129 -4.95 -4.64 9.81
N ARG A 130 -4.83 -5.40 8.72
CA ARG A 130 -4.98 -6.86 8.70
C ARG A 130 -3.67 -7.61 8.50
N PHE A 131 -2.61 -6.88 8.17
CA PHE A 131 -1.29 -7.45 8.07
C PHE A 131 -0.79 -7.85 9.47
N ARG A 132 -0.28 -9.08 9.60
CA ARG A 132 0.11 -9.65 10.91
C ARG A 132 1.53 -9.26 11.35
N GLY A 133 2.35 -8.73 10.45
CA GLY A 133 3.73 -8.32 10.71
C GLY A 133 3.89 -6.81 10.86
N ASP A 134 5.13 -6.38 11.04
CA ASP A 134 5.45 -4.95 11.17
C ASP A 134 5.66 -4.31 9.79
N ILE A 135 5.01 -3.16 9.57
CA ILE A 135 5.18 -2.36 8.36
C ILE A 135 6.04 -1.13 8.69
N GLY A 136 7.21 -1.01 8.05
CA GLY A 136 8.07 0.18 8.12
C GLY A 136 7.68 1.24 7.07
N LEU A 137 8.02 2.50 7.33
CA LEU A 137 7.80 3.63 6.41
C LEU A 137 9.01 4.58 6.40
N TYR A 138 9.59 4.77 5.22
CA TYR A 138 10.76 5.61 4.99
C TYR A 138 10.44 6.62 3.88
N ALA A 139 10.39 7.90 4.19
CA ALA A 139 10.10 8.90 3.16
C ALA A 139 10.60 10.30 3.52
N GLY A 140 10.61 11.20 2.56
CA GLY A 140 10.91 12.61 2.79
C GLY A 140 10.07 13.54 1.92
N CYS A 141 9.93 14.78 2.38
CA CYS A 141 9.32 15.88 1.64
C CYS A 141 10.22 17.11 1.60
N SER A 142 9.93 17.99 0.64
CA SER A 142 10.56 19.31 0.56
C SER A 142 10.02 20.25 1.64
N MET A 143 10.74 21.35 1.91
CA MET A 143 10.29 22.38 2.83
C MET A 143 8.89 22.89 2.48
N SER A 144 8.05 23.10 3.50
CA SER A 144 6.68 23.57 3.30
C SER A 144 6.60 25.00 2.77
N SER A 145 6.50 25.11 1.45
CA SER A 145 6.13 26.36 0.79
C SER A 145 4.70 26.81 1.14
N TYR A 146 3.82 25.89 1.56
CA TYR A 146 2.47 26.22 2.03
C TYR A 146 2.52 27.01 3.35
N LEU A 147 3.34 26.56 4.30
CA LEU A 147 3.61 27.31 5.52
C LEU A 147 4.09 28.74 5.21
N LEU A 148 5.07 28.88 4.31
CA LEU A 148 5.67 30.17 3.97
C LEU A 148 4.72 31.11 3.22
N SER A 149 4.04 30.60 2.19
CA SER A 149 3.26 31.39 1.24
C SER A 149 1.82 31.61 1.70
N ASN A 150 1.22 30.64 2.40
CA ASN A 150 -0.20 30.66 2.72
C ASN A 150 -0.49 30.92 4.19
N LEU A 151 0.33 30.40 5.12
CA LEU A 151 0.01 30.43 6.55
C LEU A 151 0.69 31.58 7.29
N LEU A 152 2.02 31.69 7.20
CA LEU A 152 2.82 32.71 7.90
C LEU A 152 2.42 34.18 7.64
N PRO A 153 1.81 34.55 6.50
CA PRO A 153 1.26 35.89 6.34
C PRO A 153 0.17 36.23 7.38
N HIS A 154 -0.67 35.27 7.79
CA HIS A 154 -1.81 35.49 8.70
C HIS A 154 -1.41 35.49 10.18
N ARG A 155 -0.56 36.44 10.59
CA ARG A 155 0.06 36.45 11.94
C ARG A 155 -0.94 36.39 13.10
N GLU A 156 -1.99 37.20 13.07
CA GLU A 156 -3.01 37.25 14.14
C GLU A 156 -3.76 35.92 14.27
N TRP A 157 -4.10 35.30 13.14
CA TRP A 157 -4.78 34.01 13.11
C TRP A 157 -3.89 32.85 13.62
N LEU A 158 -2.59 32.90 13.34
CA LEU A 158 -1.62 31.91 13.84
C LEU A 158 -1.43 31.99 15.36
N GLU A 159 -1.54 33.18 15.96
CA GLU A 159 -1.49 33.34 17.41
C GLU A 159 -2.69 32.66 18.10
N GLU A 160 -3.87 32.68 17.48
CA GLU A 160 -5.07 32.01 18.01
C GLU A 160 -5.01 30.47 17.94
N ILE A 161 -4.36 29.92 16.91
CA ILE A 161 -4.17 28.47 16.74
C ILE A 161 -3.03 27.96 17.63
N GLY A 162 -1.95 28.74 17.72
CA GLY A 162 -0.73 28.36 18.41
C GLY A 162 0.31 27.79 17.45
N ALA A 163 1.54 28.32 17.55
CA ALA A 163 2.66 27.98 16.68
C ALA A 163 3.01 26.48 16.63
N PHE A 164 2.75 25.75 17.72
CA PHE A 164 3.03 24.31 17.80
C PHE A 164 2.12 23.49 16.88
N GLU A 165 0.82 23.77 16.84
CA GLU A 165 -0.14 23.05 15.98
C GLU A 165 0.17 23.28 14.50
N VAL A 166 0.52 24.52 14.15
CA VAL A 166 0.93 24.90 12.79
C VAL A 166 2.21 24.16 12.38
N ALA A 167 3.19 24.04 13.28
CA ALA A 167 4.41 23.30 13.04
C ALA A 167 4.14 21.80 12.85
N LEU A 168 3.32 21.17 13.69
CA LEU A 168 2.94 19.75 13.53
C LEU A 168 2.28 19.46 12.17
N ALA A 169 1.51 20.41 11.64
CA ALA A 169 0.78 20.27 10.40
C ALA A 169 1.65 20.44 9.14
N ASN A 170 2.81 21.11 9.24
CA ASN A 170 3.58 21.57 8.08
C ASN A 170 5.09 21.25 8.13
N ASP A 171 5.63 20.79 9.26
CA ASP A 171 7.03 20.41 9.34
C ASP A 171 7.27 19.02 8.71
N LYS A 172 8.40 18.90 8.00
CA LYS A 172 8.83 17.69 7.30
C LYS A 172 9.01 16.48 8.23
N ASP A 173 9.29 16.71 9.51
CA ASP A 173 9.53 15.64 10.50
C ASP A 173 8.29 14.78 10.76
N TYR A 174 7.08 15.31 10.47
CA TYR A 174 5.81 14.64 10.75
C TYR A 174 5.18 13.95 9.54
N LEU A 175 5.82 13.98 8.36
CA LEU A 175 5.30 13.36 7.14
C LEU A 175 5.02 11.86 7.34
N THR A 176 6.03 11.12 7.80
CA THR A 176 5.96 9.66 7.93
C THR A 176 5.16 9.25 9.16
N SER A 177 5.37 9.89 10.32
CA SER A 177 4.67 9.57 11.56
C SER A 177 3.16 9.79 11.47
N ARG A 178 2.72 10.81 10.71
CA ARG A 178 1.30 11.02 10.40
C ARG A 178 0.73 9.88 9.55
N ALA A 179 1.46 9.44 8.53
CA ALA A 179 1.04 8.28 7.73
C ALA A 179 1.01 7.00 8.57
N ALA A 180 2.03 6.75 9.40
CA ALA A 180 2.05 5.61 10.32
C ALA A 180 0.84 5.58 11.25
N TYR A 181 0.46 6.74 11.81
CA TYR A 181 -0.73 6.87 12.65
C TYR A 181 -2.03 6.49 11.90
N HIS A 182 -2.23 7.00 10.68
CA HIS A 182 -3.47 6.75 9.92
C HIS A 182 -3.58 5.32 9.37
N PHE A 183 -2.47 4.63 9.17
CA PHE A 183 -2.43 3.28 8.62
C PHE A 183 -2.05 2.20 9.64
N ASN A 184 -1.91 2.56 10.93
CA ASN A 184 -1.50 1.65 11.99
C ASN A 184 -0.18 0.91 11.68
N LEU A 185 0.82 1.65 11.23
CA LEU A 185 2.14 1.10 10.92
C LEU A 185 2.99 1.03 12.20
N SER A 186 3.41 -0.18 12.58
CA SER A 186 4.14 -0.45 13.83
C SER A 186 5.66 -0.61 13.67
N GLY A 187 6.16 -0.70 12.43
CA GLY A 187 7.60 -0.80 12.14
C GLY A 187 8.32 0.57 12.19
N PRO A 188 9.61 0.61 11.79
CA PRO A 188 10.39 1.85 11.76
C PRO A 188 9.72 2.92 10.90
N CYS A 189 9.62 4.13 11.42
CA CYS A 189 8.98 5.26 10.74
C CYS A 189 9.94 6.44 10.69
N ILE A 190 10.58 6.69 9.54
CA ILE A 190 11.75 7.56 9.43
C ILE A 190 11.56 8.61 8.34
N ALA A 191 11.64 9.89 8.76
CA ALA A 191 11.75 11.02 7.84
C ALA A 191 13.20 11.14 7.33
N VAL A 192 13.40 11.08 6.01
CA VAL A 192 14.72 11.11 5.36
C VAL A 192 14.90 12.42 4.59
N GLN A 193 16.09 13.02 4.65
CA GLN A 193 16.40 14.30 4.01
C GLN A 193 17.81 14.31 3.44
N THR A 194 17.93 14.12 2.12
CA THR A 194 19.22 14.13 1.39
C THR A 194 19.10 14.90 0.06
N ALA A 195 18.25 15.95 0.04
CA ALA A 195 17.93 16.72 -1.16
C ALA A 195 17.42 15.83 -2.31
N CYS A 196 17.99 15.93 -3.52
CA CYS A 196 17.51 15.21 -4.70
C CYS A 196 17.57 13.68 -4.59
N SER A 197 18.43 13.13 -3.72
CA SER A 197 18.54 11.69 -3.47
C SER A 197 17.55 11.16 -2.42
N THR A 198 16.77 12.04 -1.77
CA THR A 198 15.94 11.73 -0.58
C THR A 198 15.14 10.44 -0.72
N SER A 199 14.32 10.32 -1.76
CA SER A 199 13.45 9.14 -1.92
C SER A 199 14.21 7.86 -2.31
N LEU A 200 15.35 7.93 -2.99
CA LEU A 200 16.14 6.74 -3.32
C LEU A 200 16.95 6.25 -2.11
N VAL A 201 17.42 7.18 -1.27
CA VAL A 201 17.99 6.84 0.05
C VAL A 201 16.92 6.22 0.95
N ALA A 202 15.69 6.72 0.92
CA ALA A 202 14.59 6.12 1.65
C ALA A 202 14.29 4.67 1.21
N VAL A 203 14.37 4.39 -0.10
CA VAL A 203 14.28 3.01 -0.64
C VAL A 203 15.43 2.14 -0.13
N HIS A 204 16.67 2.64 -0.14
CA HIS A 204 17.81 1.91 0.42
C HIS A 204 17.61 1.59 1.91
N MET A 205 17.17 2.57 2.72
CA MET A 205 16.88 2.33 4.14
C MET A 205 15.77 1.30 4.36
N ALA A 206 14.72 1.33 3.53
CA ALA A 206 13.65 0.33 3.57
C ALA A 206 14.16 -1.09 3.23
N VAL A 207 15.03 -1.21 2.22
CA VAL A 207 15.72 -2.47 1.89
C VAL A 207 16.54 -2.95 3.10
N GLN A 208 17.33 -2.09 3.73
CA GLN A 208 18.11 -2.46 4.90
C GLN A 208 17.22 -2.88 6.10
N GLY A 209 16.11 -2.19 6.35
CA GLY A 209 15.17 -2.55 7.41
C GLY A 209 14.51 -3.91 7.20
N LEU A 210 14.23 -4.30 5.96
CA LEU A 210 13.71 -5.63 5.62
C LEU A 210 14.76 -6.73 5.80
N LEU A 211 16.00 -6.48 5.35
CA LEU A 211 17.12 -7.41 5.49
C LEU A 211 17.53 -7.61 6.95
N ALA A 212 17.48 -6.54 7.75
CA ALA A 212 17.77 -6.58 9.18
C ALA A 212 16.64 -7.22 10.01
N GLY A 213 15.48 -7.47 9.41
CA GLY A 213 14.30 -8.00 10.11
C GLY A 213 13.63 -6.98 11.04
N GLU A 214 13.85 -5.68 10.84
CA GLU A 214 13.16 -4.61 11.58
C GLU A 214 11.70 -4.42 11.14
N CYS A 215 11.36 -4.93 9.96
CA CYS A 215 9.99 -4.99 9.44
C CYS A 215 9.81 -6.18 8.47
N ASP A 216 8.56 -6.53 8.19
CA ASP A 216 8.15 -7.60 7.28
C ASP A 216 7.63 -7.07 5.93
N MET A 217 7.31 -5.79 5.91
CA MET A 217 6.93 -5.00 4.75
C MET A 217 7.45 -3.58 4.96
N ALA A 218 7.89 -2.92 3.90
CA ALA A 218 8.35 -1.54 3.99
C ALA A 218 7.75 -0.68 2.89
N LEU A 219 7.28 0.50 3.27
CA LEU A 219 6.87 1.58 2.37
C LEU A 219 8.06 2.53 2.20
N ALA A 220 8.37 2.90 0.96
CA ALA A 220 9.45 3.85 0.68
C ALA A 220 9.04 4.87 -0.38
N GLY A 221 9.40 6.14 -0.21
CA GLY A 221 9.05 7.16 -1.20
C GLY A 221 9.44 8.58 -0.87
N GLY A 222 8.73 9.52 -1.50
CA GLY A 222 8.90 10.94 -1.22
C GLY A 222 7.93 11.81 -2.01
N ILE A 223 7.83 13.07 -1.59
CA ILE A 223 6.96 14.06 -2.21
C ILE A 223 7.68 15.40 -2.35
N THR A 224 7.35 16.14 -3.40
CA THR A 224 7.66 17.56 -3.52
C THR A 224 6.45 18.28 -4.04
N LEU A 225 6.02 19.30 -3.31
CA LEU A 225 4.99 20.21 -3.75
C LEU A 225 5.37 21.66 -3.37
N ARG A 226 5.36 22.54 -4.37
CA ARG A 226 5.73 23.94 -4.25
C ARG A 226 4.53 24.81 -4.59
N VAL A 227 4.15 25.70 -3.68
CA VAL A 227 2.99 26.59 -3.86
C VAL A 227 3.42 28.05 -3.74
N PRO A 228 2.97 28.93 -4.65
CA PRO A 228 2.15 28.63 -5.84
C PRO A 228 2.90 27.80 -6.92
N GLN A 229 2.25 26.78 -7.48
CA GLN A 229 2.86 25.88 -8.48
C GLN A 229 3.17 26.57 -9.81
N LYS A 230 2.32 27.54 -10.20
CA LYS A 230 2.34 28.20 -11.51
C LYS A 230 3.03 29.56 -11.46
N ALA A 231 4.21 29.60 -10.85
CA ALA A 231 4.92 30.84 -10.54
C ALA A 231 6.19 31.08 -11.34
N GLY A 232 6.56 30.18 -12.27
CA GLY A 232 7.80 30.29 -13.06
C GLY A 232 9.04 30.50 -12.20
N TYR A 233 10.08 31.09 -12.78
CA TYR A 233 11.26 31.56 -12.05
C TYR A 233 12.05 32.57 -12.85
N LEU A 234 12.87 33.36 -12.16
CA LEU A 234 13.83 34.25 -12.81
C LEU A 234 15.14 33.51 -13.06
N TYR A 235 15.54 33.38 -14.33
CA TYR A 235 16.83 32.82 -14.68
C TYR A 235 17.97 33.80 -14.34
N ARG A 236 19.12 33.25 -13.99
CA ARG A 236 20.38 33.98 -13.79
C ARG A 236 21.51 33.17 -14.40
N ALA A 237 22.43 33.84 -15.10
CA ALA A 237 23.61 33.18 -15.64
C ALA A 237 24.38 32.43 -14.53
N GLY A 238 24.77 31.18 -14.80
CA GLY A 238 25.42 30.30 -13.82
C GLY A 238 24.47 29.62 -12.82
N SER A 239 23.16 29.79 -12.97
CA SER A 239 22.15 29.00 -12.24
C SER A 239 22.14 27.54 -12.72
N ILE A 240 21.67 26.64 -11.85
CA ILE A 240 21.33 25.26 -12.25
C ILE A 240 20.02 25.19 -13.02
N LEU A 241 19.20 26.24 -12.97
CA LEU A 241 17.91 26.31 -13.63
C LEU A 241 18.08 26.59 -15.12
N SER A 242 17.29 25.92 -15.94
CA SER A 242 17.29 26.12 -17.39
C SER A 242 16.80 27.53 -17.77
N PRO A 243 17.42 28.21 -18.74
CA PRO A 243 16.95 29.51 -19.25
C PRO A 243 15.67 29.42 -20.09
N ASP A 244 15.31 28.24 -20.59
CA ASP A 244 14.11 28.04 -21.43
C ASP A 244 13.03 27.18 -20.78
N GLY A 245 13.28 26.73 -19.54
CA GLY A 245 12.30 25.97 -18.76
C GLY A 245 12.22 24.50 -19.13
N MET A 246 13.15 23.98 -19.93
CA MET A 246 13.20 22.56 -20.29
C MET A 246 14.42 21.88 -19.66
N CYS A 247 14.29 20.59 -19.39
CA CYS A 247 15.39 19.72 -18.98
C CYS A 247 15.70 18.78 -20.15
N ARG A 248 16.93 18.86 -20.70
CA ARG A 248 17.35 18.05 -21.86
C ARG A 248 18.57 17.20 -21.52
N PRO A 249 18.43 16.13 -20.72
CA PRO A 249 19.55 15.32 -20.32
C PRO A 249 20.29 14.75 -21.53
N PHE A 250 21.62 14.90 -21.53
CA PHE A 250 22.58 14.40 -22.52
C PHE A 250 22.60 15.08 -23.88
N ASP A 251 21.60 15.89 -24.20
CA ASP A 251 21.52 16.59 -25.48
C ASP A 251 22.57 17.70 -25.56
N ARG A 252 22.99 18.04 -26.77
CA ARG A 252 23.89 19.19 -27.00
C ARG A 252 23.36 20.50 -26.42
N GLU A 253 22.05 20.70 -26.40
CA GLU A 253 21.42 21.91 -25.87
C GLU A 253 21.11 21.83 -24.36
N ALA A 254 21.68 20.84 -23.65
CA ALA A 254 21.59 20.73 -22.19
C ALA A 254 22.18 21.97 -21.48
N ASN A 255 21.32 22.77 -20.86
CA ASN A 255 21.69 24.06 -20.26
C ASN A 255 21.02 24.34 -18.90
N GLY A 256 20.50 23.31 -18.23
CA GLY A 256 19.94 23.39 -16.89
C GLY A 256 18.76 22.44 -16.65
N THR A 257 18.22 22.49 -15.42
CA THR A 257 17.04 21.74 -15.00
C THR A 257 15.84 22.65 -14.77
N ILE A 258 14.64 22.09 -14.74
CA ILE A 258 13.44 22.74 -14.18
C ILE A 258 12.95 21.92 -12.98
N PHE A 259 12.60 22.56 -11.86
CA PHE A 259 11.98 21.86 -10.73
C PHE A 259 10.50 21.61 -10.97
N GLY A 260 10.02 20.46 -10.51
CA GLY A 260 8.64 20.02 -10.65
C GLY A 260 8.03 19.54 -9.34
N ASN A 261 6.76 19.17 -9.43
CA ASN A 261 5.95 18.67 -8.32
C ASN A 261 5.56 17.21 -8.57
N GLY A 262 5.52 16.39 -7.52
CA GLY A 262 5.09 15.01 -7.64
C GLY A 262 5.32 14.19 -6.39
N VAL A 263 4.72 13.01 -6.37
CA VAL A 263 4.78 12.05 -5.28
C VAL A 263 4.94 10.64 -5.82
N GLY A 264 5.71 9.81 -5.13
CA GLY A 264 5.77 8.37 -5.39
C GLY A 264 6.01 7.58 -4.11
N VAL A 265 5.40 6.41 -4.02
CA VAL A 265 5.58 5.44 -2.94
C VAL A 265 5.63 4.03 -3.54
N VAL A 266 6.57 3.21 -3.07
CA VAL A 266 6.68 1.78 -3.38
C VAL A 266 6.47 0.94 -2.12
N VAL A 267 5.96 -0.28 -2.29
CA VAL A 267 5.79 -1.29 -1.25
C VAL A 267 6.77 -2.43 -1.50
N LEU A 268 7.58 -2.73 -0.51
CA LEU A 268 8.69 -3.67 -0.57
C LEU A 268 8.49 -4.81 0.42
N ARG A 269 8.89 -6.02 0.02
CA ARG A 269 8.98 -7.19 0.89
C ARG A 269 10.20 -8.03 0.55
N ARG A 270 10.67 -8.83 1.49
CA ARG A 270 11.62 -9.92 1.17
C ARG A 270 10.98 -10.81 0.11
N LEU A 271 11.73 -11.16 -0.93
CA LEU A 271 11.21 -11.88 -2.07
C LEU A 271 10.65 -13.26 -1.67
N ALA A 272 11.34 -13.97 -0.78
CA ALA A 272 10.87 -15.26 -0.26
C ALA A 272 9.49 -15.15 0.40
N ASP A 273 9.27 -14.08 1.18
CA ASP A 273 7.99 -13.82 1.83
C ASP A 273 6.89 -13.44 0.81
N ALA A 274 7.23 -12.61 -0.17
CA ALA A 274 6.31 -12.24 -1.25
C ALA A 274 5.87 -13.46 -2.06
N MET A 275 6.78 -14.36 -2.41
CA MET A 275 6.47 -15.60 -3.11
C MET A 275 5.63 -16.56 -2.26
N ARG A 276 5.97 -16.73 -0.96
CA ARG A 276 5.22 -17.57 -0.03
C ARG A 276 3.76 -17.12 0.08
N ASP A 277 3.56 -15.81 0.20
CA ASP A 277 2.24 -15.24 0.46
C ASP A 277 1.43 -15.03 -0.83
N GLY A 278 2.03 -15.25 -2.00
CA GLY A 278 1.34 -15.12 -3.30
C GLY A 278 1.20 -13.68 -3.77
N ASP A 279 2.15 -12.82 -3.44
CA ASP A 279 2.15 -11.41 -3.83
C ASP A 279 2.44 -11.25 -5.34
N GLN A 280 1.84 -10.22 -5.96
CA GLN A 280 2.23 -9.81 -7.30
C GLN A 280 3.57 -9.08 -7.22
N ILE A 281 4.59 -9.61 -7.91
CA ILE A 281 5.94 -9.04 -7.94
C ILE A 281 6.11 -8.30 -9.27
N PHE A 282 6.46 -7.01 -9.21
CA PHE A 282 6.66 -6.16 -10.39
C PHE A 282 8.11 -6.12 -10.85
N ALA A 283 9.05 -6.12 -9.90
CA ALA A 283 10.49 -6.19 -10.10
C ALA A 283 11.15 -6.64 -8.78
N VAL A 284 12.45 -6.94 -8.84
CA VAL A 284 13.25 -7.36 -7.68
C VAL A 284 14.45 -6.42 -7.55
N ILE A 285 14.65 -5.82 -6.37
CA ILE A 285 15.85 -5.06 -6.04
C ILE A 285 16.93 -6.06 -5.59
N ARG A 286 18.03 -6.10 -6.34
CA ARG A 286 19.17 -7.01 -6.12
C ARG A 286 20.28 -6.36 -5.31
N GLY A 287 20.44 -5.04 -5.43
CA GLY A 287 21.49 -4.31 -4.74
C GLY A 287 21.17 -2.83 -4.64
N SER A 288 21.62 -2.20 -3.57
CA SER A 288 21.55 -0.74 -3.42
C SER A 288 22.71 -0.23 -2.56
N ALA A 289 23.21 0.96 -2.88
CA ALA A 289 24.28 1.60 -2.13
C ALA A 289 24.00 3.10 -1.98
N VAL A 290 24.49 3.66 -0.87
CA VAL A 290 24.46 5.10 -0.57
C VAL A 290 25.84 5.53 -0.08
N ALA A 291 26.38 6.61 -0.64
CA ALA A 291 27.67 7.16 -0.24
C ALA A 291 27.65 8.69 -0.25
N ASN A 292 28.57 9.31 0.49
CA ASN A 292 28.82 10.76 0.39
C ASN A 292 30.18 11.04 -0.28
N GLU A 293 30.21 12.04 -1.14
CA GLU A 293 31.40 12.45 -1.91
C GLU A 293 32.49 13.13 -1.06
N GLY A 294 32.15 13.59 0.15
CA GLY A 294 33.09 14.25 1.06
C GLY A 294 33.71 15.52 0.46
N ALA A 295 34.97 15.80 0.83
CA ALA A 295 35.71 16.99 0.40
C ALA A 295 36.39 16.86 -0.98
N GLY A 296 36.32 15.69 -1.64
CA GLY A 296 37.02 15.41 -2.89
C GLY A 296 36.42 16.04 -4.16
N LYS A 297 35.46 16.95 -3.99
CA LYS A 297 34.73 17.64 -5.07
C LYS A 297 35.16 19.10 -5.18
N ALA A 298 34.99 19.69 -6.37
CA ALA A 298 35.42 21.06 -6.67
C ALA A 298 34.69 22.15 -5.88
N GLY A 299 33.59 21.81 -5.19
CA GLY A 299 32.85 22.71 -4.32
C GLY A 299 31.64 21.99 -3.69
N PHE A 300 30.99 22.58 -2.71
CA PHE A 300 29.87 21.95 -1.98
C PHE A 300 28.74 21.41 -2.90
N THR A 301 28.43 22.16 -3.96
CA THR A 301 27.36 21.85 -4.92
C THR A 301 27.85 21.10 -6.16
N ALA A 302 29.16 20.89 -6.33
CA ALA A 302 29.73 20.25 -7.51
C ALA A 302 29.65 18.71 -7.39
N PRO A 303 29.23 17.98 -8.43
CA PRO A 303 29.26 16.51 -8.42
C PRO A 303 30.69 15.97 -8.57
N SER A 304 30.89 14.68 -8.27
CA SER A 304 32.18 13.99 -8.38
C SER A 304 32.11 12.70 -9.19
N ILE A 305 32.98 12.57 -10.21
CA ILE A 305 33.10 11.32 -10.99
C ILE A 305 33.43 10.15 -10.05
N SER A 306 34.49 10.26 -9.25
CA SER A 306 34.92 9.18 -8.34
C SER A 306 33.86 8.81 -7.31
N GLY A 307 33.09 9.78 -6.82
CA GLY A 307 32.04 9.54 -5.85
C GLY A 307 30.84 8.80 -6.45
N GLN A 308 30.46 9.14 -7.67
CA GLN A 308 29.40 8.47 -8.41
C GLN A 308 29.84 7.06 -8.87
N SER A 309 31.04 6.91 -9.44
CA SER A 309 31.57 5.60 -9.84
C SER A 309 31.62 4.62 -8.68
N LYS A 310 32.03 5.09 -7.49
CA LYS A 310 32.09 4.25 -6.28
C LYS A 310 30.72 3.70 -5.89
N VAL A 311 29.69 4.55 -5.79
CA VAL A 311 28.35 4.09 -5.36
C VAL A 311 27.70 3.18 -6.40
N ILE A 312 27.96 3.44 -7.69
CA ILE A 312 27.48 2.58 -8.79
C ILE A 312 28.15 1.21 -8.70
N ALA A 313 29.48 1.15 -8.62
CA ALA A 313 30.22 -0.10 -8.51
C ALA A 313 29.85 -0.90 -7.26
N GLU A 314 29.62 -0.23 -6.13
CA GLU A 314 29.21 -0.88 -4.87
C GLU A 314 27.82 -1.53 -4.99
N ALA A 315 26.83 -0.82 -5.52
CA ALA A 315 25.48 -1.37 -5.71
C ALA A 315 25.45 -2.54 -6.70
N ILE A 316 26.24 -2.48 -7.78
CA ILE A 316 26.40 -3.58 -8.75
C ILE A 316 27.10 -4.77 -8.09
N GLY A 317 28.15 -4.53 -7.31
CA GLY A 317 28.86 -5.56 -6.55
C GLY A 317 27.97 -6.26 -5.54
N ILE A 318 27.11 -5.52 -4.82
CA ILE A 318 26.11 -6.09 -3.90
C ILE A 318 25.10 -6.96 -4.67
N ALA A 319 24.66 -6.52 -5.86
CA ALA A 319 23.76 -7.29 -6.70
C ALA A 319 24.38 -8.59 -7.26
N GLY A 320 25.71 -8.73 -7.20
CA GLY A 320 26.42 -9.92 -7.65
C GLY A 320 26.38 -10.14 -9.16
N ILE A 321 26.25 -9.06 -9.95
CA ILE A 321 26.19 -9.09 -11.42
C ILE A 321 27.34 -8.29 -12.04
N GLU A 322 27.61 -8.55 -13.33
CA GLU A 322 28.56 -7.77 -14.11
C GLU A 322 27.90 -6.48 -14.66
N PRO A 323 28.62 -5.34 -14.73
CA PRO A 323 28.07 -4.10 -15.30
C PRO A 323 27.49 -4.27 -16.70
N SER A 324 28.06 -5.16 -17.52
CA SER A 324 27.57 -5.45 -18.88
C SER A 324 26.21 -6.16 -18.94
N GLU A 325 25.69 -6.67 -17.82
CA GLU A 325 24.37 -7.30 -17.75
C GLU A 325 23.24 -6.28 -17.59
N ILE A 326 23.58 -5.04 -17.18
CA ILE A 326 22.60 -3.96 -17.06
C ILE A 326 22.26 -3.41 -18.45
N GLY A 327 21.04 -3.68 -18.91
CA GLY A 327 20.55 -3.25 -20.20
C GLY A 327 19.99 -1.82 -20.21
N TYR A 328 19.59 -1.30 -19.04
CA TYR A 328 19.00 0.02 -18.90
C TYR A 328 19.46 0.75 -17.64
N VAL A 329 19.78 2.04 -17.77
CA VAL A 329 20.08 2.92 -16.63
C VAL A 329 19.15 4.14 -16.67
N GLU A 330 18.30 4.25 -15.66
CA GLU A 330 17.60 5.49 -15.34
C GLU A 330 18.55 6.37 -14.51
N THR A 331 19.13 7.34 -15.20
CA THR A 331 20.15 8.24 -14.64
C THR A 331 19.54 9.31 -13.73
N HIS A 332 20.41 10.02 -13.00
CA HIS A 332 20.05 11.27 -12.37
C HIS A 332 19.75 12.35 -13.42
N GLY A 333 20.53 12.46 -14.50
CA GLY A 333 20.24 13.15 -15.75
C GLY A 333 19.50 14.48 -15.58
N THR A 334 20.21 15.53 -15.20
CA THR A 334 19.60 16.83 -14.85
C THR A 334 19.54 17.81 -16.02
N GLY A 335 20.15 17.49 -17.16
CA GLY A 335 20.26 18.41 -18.28
C GLY A 335 21.22 19.55 -17.99
N THR A 336 22.07 19.42 -16.97
CA THR A 336 23.05 20.47 -16.62
C THR A 336 24.34 20.24 -17.39
N SER A 337 24.92 21.33 -17.91
CA SER A 337 26.13 21.28 -18.75
C SER A 337 27.35 20.65 -18.07
N LEU A 338 27.42 20.72 -16.73
CA LEU A 338 28.47 20.09 -15.93
C LEU A 338 28.07 18.71 -15.39
N GLY A 339 26.82 18.55 -14.96
CA GLY A 339 26.38 17.34 -14.27
C GLY A 339 26.26 16.12 -15.20
N ASP A 340 25.67 16.30 -16.38
CA ASP A 340 25.44 15.20 -17.31
C ASP A 340 26.76 14.57 -17.81
N PRO A 341 27.80 15.35 -18.22
CA PRO A 341 29.10 14.75 -18.55
C PRO A 341 29.74 14.00 -17.39
N ILE A 342 29.64 14.52 -16.15
CA ILE A 342 30.22 13.87 -14.97
C ILE A 342 29.54 12.52 -14.71
N GLU A 343 28.22 12.46 -14.80
CA GLU A 343 27.47 11.21 -14.63
C GLU A 343 27.80 10.17 -15.70
N LEU A 344 27.88 10.58 -16.96
CA LEU A 344 28.24 9.66 -18.06
C LEU A 344 29.66 9.14 -17.94
N LEU A 345 30.61 9.97 -17.52
CA LEU A 345 31.99 9.55 -17.26
C LEU A 345 32.08 8.61 -16.05
N ALA A 346 31.29 8.84 -15.01
CA ALA A 346 31.23 7.95 -13.84
C ALA A 346 30.67 6.57 -14.21
N LEU A 347 29.60 6.53 -15.01
CA LEU A 347 29.08 5.30 -15.58
C LEU A 347 30.11 4.62 -16.48
N ALA A 348 30.81 5.36 -17.35
CA ALA A 348 31.84 4.81 -18.22
C ALA A 348 33.01 4.18 -17.45
N ASP A 349 33.41 4.78 -16.33
CA ASP A 349 34.47 4.26 -15.46
C ASP A 349 34.13 2.87 -14.87
N VAL A 350 32.85 2.63 -14.56
CA VAL A 350 32.38 1.32 -14.06
C VAL A 350 32.12 0.34 -15.19
N PHE A 351 31.37 0.77 -16.21
CA PHE A 351 30.93 -0.12 -17.28
C PHE A 351 32.08 -0.46 -18.27
N GLY A 352 33.06 0.43 -18.46
CA GLY A 352 34.11 0.32 -19.48
C GLY A 352 35.21 -0.72 -19.21
N GLN A 353 35.21 -1.39 -18.04
CA GLN A 353 36.31 -2.24 -17.59
C GLN A 353 36.32 -3.66 -18.21
N GLY A 354 36.66 -3.79 -19.50
CA GLY A 354 37.06 -5.09 -20.08
C GLY A 354 35.96 -6.15 -20.30
N HIS A 355 34.68 -5.76 -20.20
CA HIS A 355 33.55 -6.68 -20.35
C HIS A 355 33.15 -6.87 -21.83
N LYS A 356 32.85 -8.11 -22.25
CA LYS A 356 32.27 -8.40 -23.58
C LYS A 356 30.80 -7.95 -23.58
N ARG A 357 30.46 -6.96 -24.39
CA ARG A 357 29.07 -6.50 -24.56
C ARG A 357 28.47 -6.98 -25.87
N TYR A 358 27.18 -7.28 -25.82
CA TYR A 358 26.40 -7.65 -26.99
C TYR A 358 25.71 -6.44 -27.64
N ARG A 359 25.42 -5.39 -26.84
CA ARG A 359 24.87 -4.10 -27.29
C ARG A 359 25.21 -2.99 -26.28
N PRO A 360 25.14 -1.70 -26.67
CA PRO A 360 25.23 -0.58 -25.74
C PRO A 360 24.15 -0.63 -24.66
N THR A 361 24.46 -0.15 -23.45
CA THR A 361 23.47 0.02 -22.38
C THR A 361 22.62 1.25 -22.67
N ILE A 362 21.30 1.13 -22.58
CA ILE A 362 20.40 2.23 -22.91
C ILE A 362 20.26 3.15 -21.71
N LEU A 363 20.39 4.46 -21.92
CA LEU A 363 20.24 5.49 -20.91
C LEU A 363 18.90 6.19 -21.05
N GLY A 364 18.28 6.52 -19.92
CA GLY A 364 17.15 7.43 -19.85
C GLY A 364 17.26 8.38 -18.68
N ALA A 365 16.51 9.49 -18.75
CA ALA A 365 16.31 10.37 -17.61
C ALA A 365 14.88 10.93 -17.62
N LEU A 366 14.07 10.51 -16.64
CA LEU A 366 12.67 10.89 -16.46
C LEU A 366 12.46 12.41 -16.36
N LYS A 367 13.48 13.15 -15.92
CA LYS A 367 13.42 14.61 -15.79
C LYS A 367 13.15 15.32 -17.12
N ALA A 368 13.47 14.69 -18.25
CA ALA A 368 13.10 15.18 -19.57
C ALA A 368 11.58 15.22 -19.79
N ASN A 369 10.84 14.28 -19.20
CA ASN A 369 9.38 14.21 -19.33
C ASN A 369 8.67 15.15 -18.36
N ILE A 370 9.10 15.21 -17.09
CA ILE A 370 8.31 15.81 -16.00
C ILE A 370 9.06 16.82 -15.12
N GLY A 371 10.29 17.17 -15.50
CA GLY A 371 11.17 18.00 -14.68
C GLY A 371 11.72 17.28 -13.46
N HIS A 372 12.50 18.00 -12.65
CA HIS A 372 13.14 17.49 -11.46
C HIS A 372 12.22 17.59 -10.24
N LEU A 373 11.70 16.45 -9.80
CA LEU A 373 10.77 16.37 -8.66
C LEU A 373 11.44 16.43 -7.27
N ASP A 374 12.61 17.07 -7.17
CA ASP A 374 13.38 17.24 -5.93
C ASP A 374 13.41 15.97 -5.06
N SER A 375 12.76 15.96 -3.89
CA SER A 375 12.77 14.84 -2.94
C SER A 375 12.09 13.58 -3.48
N ALA A 376 11.15 13.71 -4.43
CA ALA A 376 10.46 12.59 -5.07
C ALA A 376 11.16 12.07 -6.34
N ALA A 377 12.27 12.68 -6.77
CA ALA A 377 12.91 12.36 -8.04
C ALA A 377 13.41 10.90 -8.12
N GLY A 378 14.00 10.39 -7.03
CA GLY A 378 14.54 9.04 -6.95
C GLY A 378 13.46 7.95 -7.11
N VAL A 379 12.38 8.04 -6.32
CA VAL A 379 11.28 7.06 -6.41
C VAL A 379 10.51 7.16 -7.72
N ALA A 380 10.40 8.35 -8.33
CA ALA A 380 9.78 8.48 -9.66
C ALA A 380 10.60 7.74 -10.74
N GLY A 381 11.93 7.89 -10.72
CA GLY A 381 12.84 7.13 -11.59
C GLY A 381 12.78 5.62 -11.32
N LEU A 382 12.65 5.22 -10.05
CA LEU A 382 12.44 3.83 -9.65
C LEU A 382 11.15 3.26 -10.24
N ILE A 383 10.03 3.96 -10.09
CA ILE A 383 8.72 3.54 -10.64
C ILE A 383 8.79 3.38 -12.17
N LYS A 384 9.38 4.36 -12.89
CA LYS A 384 9.61 4.23 -14.34
C LYS A 384 10.41 2.97 -14.68
N THR A 385 11.46 2.68 -13.90
CA THR A 385 12.34 1.54 -14.15
C THR A 385 11.67 0.21 -13.85
N VAL A 386 10.88 0.13 -12.77
CA VAL A 386 10.03 -1.03 -12.46
C VAL A 386 9.03 -1.27 -13.58
N LEU A 387 8.34 -0.24 -14.07
CA LEU A 387 7.40 -0.34 -15.19
C LEU A 387 8.10 -0.78 -16.50
N THR A 388 9.30 -0.26 -16.76
CA THR A 388 10.13 -0.64 -17.91
C THR A 388 10.46 -2.14 -17.90
N LEU A 389 10.86 -2.68 -16.74
CA LEU A 389 11.11 -4.11 -16.54
C LEU A 389 9.81 -4.93 -16.65
N HIS A 390 8.75 -4.50 -15.96
CA HIS A 390 7.48 -5.21 -15.89
C HIS A 390 6.82 -5.37 -17.27
N HIS A 391 6.78 -4.28 -18.06
CA HIS A 391 6.23 -4.32 -19.42
C HIS A 391 7.22 -4.82 -20.46
N GLY A 392 8.52 -4.85 -20.14
CA GLY A 392 9.55 -5.25 -21.08
C GLY A 392 9.71 -4.29 -22.25
N VAL A 393 9.53 -3.00 -22.02
CA VAL A 393 9.59 -1.94 -23.02
C VAL A 393 10.36 -0.75 -22.44
N ILE A 394 11.36 -0.25 -23.15
CA ILE A 394 12.10 0.95 -22.77
C ILE A 394 11.40 2.18 -23.39
N PRO A 395 10.88 3.13 -22.58
CA PRO A 395 10.22 4.33 -23.10
C PRO A 395 11.19 5.22 -23.88
N PRO A 396 10.70 6.00 -24.86
CA PRO A 396 11.52 6.98 -25.56
C PRO A 396 12.01 8.08 -24.61
N HIS A 397 13.25 8.52 -24.82
CA HIS A 397 13.84 9.68 -24.17
C HIS A 397 13.54 10.95 -25.01
N PRO A 398 12.69 11.87 -24.51
CA PRO A 398 12.25 13.02 -25.31
C PRO A 398 13.34 14.10 -25.42
N MET A 399 13.21 14.95 -26.44
CA MET A 399 14.07 16.14 -26.66
C MET A 399 15.57 15.85 -26.85
N TYR A 400 15.94 14.63 -27.21
CA TYR A 400 17.31 14.26 -27.55
C TYR A 400 17.50 14.15 -29.07
N HIS A 401 18.51 14.86 -29.56
CA HIS A 401 18.87 14.94 -30.98
C HIS A 401 20.31 14.47 -31.21
N GLU A 402 21.26 15.04 -30.48
CA GLU A 402 22.68 14.69 -30.58
C GLU A 402 23.38 14.80 -29.23
N PRO A 403 24.39 13.97 -28.95
CA PRO A 403 25.05 13.97 -27.64
C PRO A 403 25.83 15.27 -27.41
N HIS A 404 25.87 15.71 -26.15
CA HIS A 404 26.72 16.82 -25.75
C HIS A 404 28.20 16.55 -26.08
N PRO A 405 28.98 17.51 -26.60
CA PRO A 405 30.36 17.28 -27.04
C PRO A 405 31.27 16.66 -25.96
N ALA A 406 31.05 17.02 -24.70
CA ALA A 406 31.82 16.51 -23.57
C ALA A 406 31.56 15.02 -23.24
N SER A 407 30.51 14.40 -23.79
CA SER A 407 30.13 13.01 -23.56
C SER A 407 30.01 12.16 -24.82
N ALA A 408 30.23 12.73 -26.01
CA ALA A 408 30.14 12.05 -27.30
C ALA A 408 31.11 10.85 -27.46
N SER A 409 32.16 10.75 -26.63
CA SER A 409 33.10 9.62 -26.64
C SER A 409 32.54 8.35 -26.01
N VAL A 410 31.55 8.46 -25.12
CA VAL A 410 30.95 7.33 -24.38
C VAL A 410 29.49 7.10 -24.76
N LEU A 411 28.84 8.09 -25.37
CA LEU A 411 27.46 8.08 -25.83
C LEU A 411 27.38 8.42 -27.32
N SER A 412 26.96 7.48 -28.15
CA SER A 412 26.60 7.75 -29.55
C SER A 412 25.53 6.78 -30.05
N SER A 413 25.11 6.93 -31.31
CA SER A 413 24.25 5.96 -31.99
C SER A 413 25.01 4.75 -32.56
N ASP A 414 26.34 4.72 -32.44
CA ASP A 414 27.18 3.65 -32.99
C ASP A 414 27.18 2.43 -32.07
N ALA A 415 27.14 1.24 -32.66
CA ALA A 415 27.07 -0.02 -31.93
C ALA A 415 28.29 -0.30 -31.02
N ASP A 416 29.41 0.37 -31.27
CA ASP A 416 30.66 0.19 -30.52
C ASP A 416 30.77 1.10 -29.28
N THR A 417 29.78 1.96 -29.04
CA THR A 417 29.77 2.83 -27.84
C THR A 417 29.27 2.11 -26.58
N LEU A 418 29.63 2.66 -25.41
CA LEU A 418 29.20 2.09 -24.14
C LEU A 418 27.71 2.30 -23.91
N PHE A 419 27.20 3.44 -24.35
CA PHE A 419 25.85 3.90 -24.07
C PHE A 419 25.13 4.39 -25.31
N SER A 420 23.82 4.20 -25.34
CA SER A 420 22.93 4.76 -26.34
C SER A 420 21.68 5.36 -25.67
N VAL A 421 20.95 6.21 -26.39
CA VAL A 421 19.67 6.78 -25.95
C VAL A 421 18.63 6.46 -27.01
N ASN A 422 17.51 5.87 -26.61
CA ASN A 422 16.42 5.55 -27.53
C ASN A 422 15.44 6.73 -27.60
N THR A 423 15.10 7.16 -28.81
CA THR A 423 14.10 8.24 -29.04
C THR A 423 12.73 7.71 -29.46
N VAL A 424 12.61 6.39 -29.59
CA VAL A 424 11.37 5.65 -29.85
C VAL A 424 11.20 4.54 -28.82
N PRO A 425 9.97 4.12 -28.50
CA PRO A 425 9.75 2.96 -27.62
C PRO A 425 10.46 1.72 -28.18
N GLU A 426 11.27 1.06 -27.36
CA GLU A 426 12.01 -0.15 -27.75
C GLU A 426 11.49 -1.36 -26.96
N SER A 427 11.06 -2.41 -27.66
CA SER A 427 10.76 -3.69 -27.02
C SER A 427 12.06 -4.30 -26.48
N TRP A 428 12.11 -4.53 -25.17
CA TRP A 428 13.29 -5.09 -24.51
C TRP A 428 13.18 -6.62 -24.48
N THR A 429 13.54 -7.25 -25.59
CA THR A 429 13.68 -8.70 -25.69
C THR A 429 15.10 -9.13 -25.36
N GLU A 430 15.27 -9.93 -24.31
CA GLU A 430 16.57 -10.52 -23.94
C GLU A 430 17.00 -11.57 -24.97
N PRO A 431 18.30 -11.66 -25.29
CA PRO A 431 18.84 -12.82 -25.98
C PRO A 431 18.81 -14.05 -25.07
N HIS A 432 18.14 -15.12 -25.50
CA HIS A 432 18.30 -16.48 -24.96
C HIS A 432 17.91 -16.69 -23.48
N GLY A 433 16.81 -16.09 -23.01
CA GLY A 433 16.21 -16.43 -21.71
C GLY A 433 17.00 -15.95 -20.49
N LYS A 434 17.85 -14.92 -20.66
CA LYS A 434 18.52 -14.23 -19.55
C LYS A 434 17.59 -13.22 -18.89
N CYS A 435 17.88 -12.91 -17.62
CA CYS A 435 17.11 -12.00 -16.78
C CYS A 435 17.45 -10.54 -17.13
N ARG A 436 16.43 -9.69 -17.30
CA ARG A 436 16.62 -8.25 -17.53
C ARG A 436 17.07 -7.54 -16.27
N TYR A 437 18.21 -6.84 -16.35
CA TYR A 437 18.69 -5.96 -15.28
C TYR A 437 18.65 -4.49 -15.69
N ALA A 438 18.17 -3.65 -14.77
CA ALA A 438 18.16 -2.20 -14.89
C ALA A 438 18.74 -1.55 -13.62
N SER A 439 19.08 -0.27 -13.68
CA SER A 439 19.52 0.47 -12.50
C SER A 439 19.00 1.90 -12.46
N VAL A 440 19.00 2.51 -11.28
CA VAL A 440 18.50 3.86 -11.01
C VAL A 440 19.52 4.64 -10.20
N SER A 441 19.87 5.85 -10.65
CA SER A 441 20.76 6.78 -9.95
C SER A 441 20.02 8.01 -9.43
N SER A 442 20.36 8.47 -8.22
CA SER A 442 19.96 9.80 -7.76
C SER A 442 21.04 10.45 -6.90
N PHE A 443 21.45 11.66 -7.28
CA PHE A 443 22.58 12.37 -6.68
C PHE A 443 22.11 13.67 -6.03
N GLY A 444 22.24 13.75 -4.71
CA GLY A 444 21.82 14.90 -3.92
C GLY A 444 22.83 16.04 -3.98
N ILE A 445 22.34 17.27 -4.10
CA ILE A 445 23.18 18.45 -3.85
C ILE A 445 23.74 18.37 -2.42
N GLY A 446 25.04 18.62 -2.25
CA GLY A 446 25.76 18.32 -1.01
C GLY A 446 26.50 16.97 -1.03
N GLY A 447 26.24 16.11 -2.02
CA GLY A 447 27.09 14.97 -2.38
C GLY A 447 26.64 13.63 -1.83
N THR A 448 25.41 13.49 -1.32
CA THR A 448 24.86 12.16 -0.97
C THR A 448 24.29 11.50 -2.22
N ASN A 449 24.90 10.40 -2.64
CA ASN A 449 24.58 9.68 -3.86
C ASN A 449 23.94 8.34 -3.52
N ALA A 450 22.94 7.92 -4.29
CA ALA A 450 22.28 6.63 -4.17
C ALA A 450 22.19 5.95 -5.54
N HIS A 451 22.39 4.62 -5.56
CA HIS A 451 22.23 3.78 -6.75
C HIS A 451 21.52 2.48 -6.38
N VAL A 452 20.58 2.04 -7.22
CA VAL A 452 19.78 0.82 -7.02
C VAL A 452 19.80 -0.04 -8.28
N VAL A 453 20.05 -1.34 -8.13
CA VAL A 453 20.04 -2.34 -9.20
C VAL A 453 18.80 -3.21 -9.07
N LEU A 454 18.07 -3.37 -10.17
CA LEU A 454 16.83 -4.13 -10.28
C LEU A 454 16.95 -5.25 -11.30
N ALA A 455 16.23 -6.33 -11.05
CA ALA A 455 15.96 -7.43 -11.97
C ALA A 455 14.46 -7.49 -12.31
N GLU A 456 14.11 -8.04 -13.47
CA GLU A 456 12.72 -8.37 -13.77
C GLU A 456 12.14 -9.39 -12.77
N ALA A 457 10.82 -9.37 -12.59
CA ALA A 457 10.14 -10.29 -11.69
C ALA A 457 10.29 -11.77 -12.14
N PRO A 458 10.40 -12.73 -11.19
CA PRO A 458 10.44 -14.14 -11.54
C PRO A 458 9.14 -14.57 -12.22
N VAL A 459 9.26 -15.36 -13.29
CA VAL A 459 8.09 -15.95 -13.96
C VAL A 459 7.50 -17.03 -13.05
N SER A 460 6.26 -16.83 -12.58
CA SER A 460 5.57 -17.87 -11.80
C SER A 460 5.38 -19.13 -12.65
N ALA A 461 5.84 -20.28 -12.13
CA ALA A 461 5.75 -21.58 -12.80
C ALA A 461 4.30 -22.02 -13.11
N GLU A 462 3.30 -21.40 -12.48
CA GLU A 462 1.88 -21.65 -12.77
C GLU A 462 1.41 -20.96 -14.06
N ILE A 463 1.95 -19.79 -14.40
CA ILE A 463 1.63 -19.07 -15.66
C ILE A 463 2.14 -19.86 -16.88
N SER A 464 3.30 -20.53 -16.73
CA SER A 464 3.88 -21.36 -17.79
C SER A 464 3.03 -22.61 -18.09
N ARG A 465 2.26 -23.14 -17.13
CA ARG A 465 1.36 -24.28 -17.35
C ARG A 465 0.06 -23.91 -18.06
N HIS A 466 -0.29 -22.63 -18.15
CA HIS A 466 -1.48 -22.16 -18.87
C HIS A 466 -1.17 -21.59 -20.25
N GLN A 467 0.12 -21.39 -20.59
CA GLN A 467 0.55 -20.96 -21.92
C GLN A 467 1.15 -22.10 -22.78
N GLY A 468 1.43 -23.27 -22.21
CA GLY A 468 1.80 -24.49 -22.93
C GLY A 468 0.60 -25.42 -23.14
N VAL A 469 0.34 -25.79 -24.39
CA VAL A 469 -0.80 -26.60 -24.86
C VAL A 469 -0.96 -27.93 -24.11
N ASP A 470 -2.10 -28.10 -23.44
CA ASP A 470 -3.02 -29.24 -23.60
C ASP A 470 -4.37 -28.86 -22.99
N VAL A 471 -5.35 -28.59 -23.85
CA VAL A 471 -6.76 -28.43 -23.48
C VAL A 471 -7.29 -29.81 -23.10
N HIS A 472 -6.95 -30.26 -21.89
CA HIS A 472 -7.88 -31.13 -21.20
C HIS A 472 -9.06 -30.26 -20.79
N GLU A 473 -10.23 -30.55 -21.37
CA GLU A 473 -11.54 -30.13 -20.91
C GLU A 473 -11.73 -30.55 -19.44
N ASN A 474 -11.06 -29.90 -18.51
CA ASN A 474 -11.59 -29.73 -17.18
C ASN A 474 -12.58 -28.58 -17.32
N THR A 475 -13.86 -28.94 -17.46
CA THR A 475 -14.95 -28.05 -17.09
C THR A 475 -14.72 -27.63 -15.63
N THR A 476 -13.98 -26.54 -15.42
CA THR A 476 -13.98 -25.81 -14.16
C THR A 476 -15.39 -25.25 -14.01
N GLU A 477 -16.28 -26.02 -13.38
CA GLU A 477 -17.54 -25.49 -12.90
C GLU A 477 -17.22 -24.22 -12.09
N GLU A 478 -17.73 -23.09 -12.55
CA GLU A 478 -17.40 -21.78 -11.99
C GLU A 478 -17.90 -21.75 -10.53
N LYS A 479 -16.96 -21.78 -9.57
CA LYS A 479 -17.30 -21.78 -8.14
C LYS A 479 -17.84 -20.41 -7.75
N ALA A 480 -18.90 -20.41 -6.95
CA ALA A 480 -19.46 -19.19 -6.38
C ALA A 480 -18.40 -18.44 -5.54
N VAL A 481 -18.28 -17.13 -5.74
CA VAL A 481 -17.41 -16.26 -4.94
C VAL A 481 -18.20 -15.13 -4.29
N VAL A 482 -17.72 -14.63 -3.16
CA VAL A 482 -18.24 -13.42 -2.53
C VAL A 482 -17.42 -12.23 -3.00
N LEU A 483 -18.05 -11.26 -3.64
CA LEU A 483 -17.45 -9.96 -3.93
C LEU A 483 -17.94 -8.94 -2.90
N THR A 484 -17.03 -8.33 -2.15
CA THR A 484 -17.33 -7.24 -1.22
C THR A 484 -16.66 -5.95 -1.66
N TRP A 485 -17.34 -4.82 -1.43
CA TRP A 485 -16.73 -3.50 -1.59
C TRP A 485 -17.32 -2.50 -0.60
N SER A 486 -16.48 -1.56 -0.16
CA SER A 486 -16.87 -0.56 0.82
C SER A 486 -16.23 0.80 0.54
N ALA A 487 -16.88 1.85 1.01
CA ALA A 487 -16.38 3.22 0.87
C ALA A 487 -16.87 4.16 1.99
N SER A 488 -16.22 5.33 2.09
CA SER A 488 -16.53 6.40 3.05
C SER A 488 -17.87 7.09 2.76
N SER A 489 -18.33 7.07 1.50
CA SER A 489 -19.60 7.65 1.05
C SER A 489 -20.30 6.73 0.03
N THR A 490 -21.59 6.96 -0.22
CA THR A 490 -22.36 6.21 -1.24
C THR A 490 -21.88 6.49 -2.66
N GLU A 491 -21.37 7.70 -2.92
CA GLU A 491 -20.79 8.07 -4.22
C GLU A 491 -19.48 7.32 -4.47
N ALA A 492 -18.55 7.34 -3.50
CA ALA A 492 -17.31 6.57 -3.60
C ALA A 492 -17.59 5.07 -3.73
N LEU A 493 -18.64 4.55 -3.10
CA LEU A 493 -19.05 3.15 -3.21
C LEU A 493 -19.45 2.77 -4.64
N ALA A 494 -20.16 3.65 -5.35
CA ALA A 494 -20.51 3.45 -6.75
C ALA A 494 -19.26 3.50 -7.66
N ASN A 495 -18.33 4.41 -7.36
CA ASN A 495 -17.06 4.50 -8.08
C ASN A 495 -16.20 3.23 -7.88
N VAL A 496 -16.17 2.66 -6.67
CA VAL A 496 -15.50 1.38 -6.41
C VAL A 496 -16.14 0.26 -7.22
N ALA A 497 -17.48 0.20 -7.28
CA ALA A 497 -18.17 -0.83 -8.06
C ALA A 497 -17.84 -0.74 -9.57
N SER A 498 -17.84 0.48 -10.11
CA SER A 498 -17.46 0.75 -11.51
C SER A 498 -16.01 0.36 -11.81
N ALA A 499 -15.09 0.72 -10.92
CA ALA A 499 -13.68 0.39 -11.05
C ALA A 499 -13.45 -1.14 -10.97
N LEU A 500 -14.10 -1.81 -10.02
CA LEU A 500 -14.03 -3.27 -9.89
C LEU A 500 -14.61 -3.99 -11.10
N ALA A 501 -15.69 -3.48 -11.70
CA ALA A 501 -16.24 -4.05 -12.93
C ALA A 501 -15.22 -3.96 -14.07
N LYS A 502 -14.50 -2.83 -14.19
CA LYS A 502 -13.43 -2.65 -15.17
C LYS A 502 -12.25 -3.60 -14.91
N ASP A 503 -11.85 -3.80 -13.66
CA ASP A 503 -10.79 -4.75 -13.30
C ASP A 503 -11.17 -6.18 -13.74
N ILE A 504 -12.41 -6.60 -13.49
CA ILE A 504 -12.92 -7.92 -13.91
C ILE A 504 -13.00 -8.03 -15.45
N GLU A 505 -13.29 -6.94 -16.16
CA GLU A 505 -13.27 -6.90 -17.63
C GLU A 505 -11.86 -7.01 -18.23
N GLN A 506 -10.85 -6.49 -17.55
CA GLN A 506 -9.47 -6.53 -18.02
C GLN A 506 -8.80 -7.89 -17.82
N HIS A 507 -9.33 -8.71 -16.90
CA HIS A 507 -8.80 -10.04 -16.60
C HIS A 507 -9.69 -11.17 -17.13
N GLY A 508 -9.11 -12.37 -17.32
CA GLY A 508 -9.84 -13.57 -17.73
C GLY A 508 -10.78 -14.12 -16.65
N ALA A 509 -11.66 -15.07 -17.00
CA ALA A 509 -12.64 -15.65 -16.07
C ALA A 509 -11.99 -16.28 -14.82
N ASP A 510 -10.81 -16.91 -14.98
CA ASP A 510 -10.08 -17.56 -13.88
C ASP A 510 -9.57 -16.57 -12.82
N ALA A 511 -9.48 -15.26 -13.14
CA ALA A 511 -9.03 -14.24 -12.21
C ALA A 511 -10.10 -13.85 -11.17
N LEU A 512 -11.38 -14.16 -11.39
CA LEU A 512 -12.48 -13.68 -10.54
C LEU A 512 -12.30 -14.06 -9.06
N LYS A 513 -11.83 -15.28 -8.79
CA LYS A 513 -11.51 -15.73 -7.42
C LYS A 513 -10.41 -14.88 -6.78
N HIS A 514 -9.34 -14.60 -7.53
CA HIS A 514 -8.20 -13.81 -7.05
C HIS A 514 -8.59 -12.35 -6.81
N ILE A 515 -9.40 -11.77 -7.69
CA ILE A 515 -9.99 -10.45 -7.53
C ILE A 515 -10.86 -10.41 -6.27
N ALA A 516 -11.76 -11.37 -6.09
CA ALA A 516 -12.66 -11.43 -4.94
C ALA A 516 -11.87 -11.49 -3.62
N VAL A 517 -10.88 -12.37 -3.53
CA VAL A 517 -10.08 -12.50 -2.31
C VAL A 517 -9.21 -11.28 -2.06
N THR A 518 -8.62 -10.68 -3.11
CA THR A 518 -7.87 -9.41 -2.99
C THR A 518 -8.77 -8.29 -2.49
N MET A 519 -10.00 -8.17 -3.00
CA MET A 519 -10.97 -7.19 -2.53
C MET A 519 -11.39 -7.43 -1.08
N ASN A 520 -11.67 -8.68 -0.73
CA ASN A 520 -12.22 -9.02 0.59
C ASN A 520 -11.17 -8.95 1.72
N SER A 521 -9.91 -9.24 1.42
CA SER A 521 -8.83 -9.28 2.41
C SER A 521 -7.86 -8.09 2.35
N GLY A 522 -7.69 -7.49 1.17
CA GLY A 522 -6.69 -6.48 0.86
C GLY A 522 -7.22 -5.06 0.71
N ARG A 523 -8.45 -4.80 1.15
CA ARG A 523 -9.05 -3.45 1.15
C ARG A 523 -9.52 -3.09 2.55
N ARG A 524 -9.23 -1.85 2.95
CA ARG A 524 -9.75 -1.28 4.20
C ARG A 524 -11.27 -1.28 4.17
N GLU A 525 -11.87 -1.81 5.23
CA GLU A 525 -13.32 -1.80 5.36
C GLU A 525 -13.83 -0.44 5.82
N CYS A 526 -14.73 0.13 5.03
CA CYS A 526 -15.38 1.41 5.31
C CYS A 526 -16.85 1.23 5.78
N LEU A 527 -17.49 2.35 6.12
CA LEU A 527 -18.84 2.39 6.68
C LEU A 527 -19.90 1.93 5.69
N TRP A 528 -19.86 2.40 4.45
CA TRP A 528 -20.83 1.99 3.44
C TRP A 528 -20.35 0.73 2.76
N ARG A 529 -21.19 -0.31 2.75
CA ARG A 529 -20.82 -1.66 2.33
C ARG A 529 -21.84 -2.23 1.36
N ARG A 530 -21.34 -3.04 0.43
CA ARG A 530 -22.10 -3.90 -0.47
C ARG A 530 -21.38 -5.22 -0.68
N ALA A 531 -22.15 -6.29 -0.83
CA ALA A 531 -21.63 -7.61 -1.09
C ALA A 531 -22.58 -8.36 -2.04
N VAL A 532 -22.03 -9.14 -2.96
CA VAL A 532 -22.78 -10.01 -3.86
C VAL A 532 -22.12 -11.38 -3.93
N VAL A 533 -22.93 -12.41 -4.14
CA VAL A 533 -22.45 -13.76 -4.44
C VAL A 533 -22.71 -14.01 -5.91
N VAL A 534 -21.66 -14.38 -6.64
CA VAL A 534 -21.68 -14.52 -8.11
C VAL A 534 -21.03 -15.84 -8.48
N THR A 535 -21.56 -16.51 -9.50
CA THR A 535 -20.97 -17.76 -9.99
C THR A 535 -20.08 -17.56 -11.19
N GLY A 536 -20.13 -16.42 -11.87
CA GLY A 536 -19.34 -16.19 -13.07
C GLY A 536 -19.00 -14.72 -13.30
N ARG A 537 -18.08 -14.50 -14.23
CA ARG A 537 -17.53 -13.18 -14.59
C ARG A 537 -18.62 -12.21 -15.08
N ASP A 538 -19.47 -12.66 -16.00
CA ASP A 538 -20.49 -11.80 -16.61
C ASP A 538 -21.57 -11.39 -15.59
N GLU A 539 -21.96 -12.33 -14.71
CA GLU A 539 -22.86 -12.02 -13.60
C GLU A 539 -22.24 -10.98 -12.66
N ALA A 540 -20.94 -11.11 -12.35
CA ALA A 540 -20.24 -10.16 -11.50
C ALA A 540 -20.27 -8.73 -12.05
N ILE A 541 -19.95 -8.56 -13.34
CA ILE A 541 -19.96 -7.26 -14.02
C ILE A 541 -21.37 -6.66 -14.01
N GLU A 542 -22.39 -7.48 -14.32
CA GLU A 542 -23.77 -7.01 -14.34
C GLU A 542 -24.24 -6.58 -12.95
N ARG A 543 -23.93 -7.37 -11.91
CA ARG A 543 -24.26 -7.03 -10.51
C ARG A 543 -23.57 -5.76 -10.03
N LEU A 544 -22.34 -5.50 -10.45
CA LEU A 544 -21.60 -4.29 -10.07
C LEU A 544 -22.13 -3.03 -10.77
N ARG A 545 -22.59 -3.15 -12.03
CA ARG A 545 -23.11 -2.03 -12.82
C ARG A 545 -24.57 -1.71 -12.52
N HIS A 546 -25.38 -2.73 -12.29
CA HIS A 546 -26.83 -2.64 -12.14
C HIS A 546 -27.30 -3.16 -10.79
N ASP A 547 -26.61 -2.74 -9.74
CA ASP A 547 -26.95 -3.14 -8.39
C ASP A 547 -28.27 -2.50 -7.92
N GLN A 548 -29.30 -3.33 -7.72
CA GLN A 548 -30.64 -2.87 -7.34
C GLN A 548 -30.84 -2.76 -5.82
N ASP A 549 -29.96 -3.36 -5.00
CA ASP A 549 -30.11 -3.26 -3.56
C ASP A 549 -29.58 -1.92 -3.03
N MET A 550 -30.01 -1.53 -1.82
CA MET A 550 -29.53 -0.30 -1.20
C MET A 550 -28.19 -0.53 -0.48
N PRO A 551 -27.23 0.42 -0.56
CA PRO A 551 -26.04 0.42 0.30
C PRO A 551 -26.36 0.28 1.78
N VAL A 552 -25.60 -0.56 2.49
CA VAL A 552 -25.72 -0.73 3.94
C VAL A 552 -24.70 0.17 4.62
N LYS A 553 -25.15 1.05 5.52
CA LYS A 553 -24.26 1.81 6.40
C LYS A 553 -24.01 1.01 7.69
N VAL A 554 -22.79 0.54 7.86
CA VAL A 554 -22.32 -0.15 9.06
C VAL A 554 -21.80 0.89 10.05
N SER A 555 -22.26 0.82 11.30
CA SER A 555 -21.82 1.70 12.40
C SER A 555 -20.79 1.03 13.31
N ALA A 556 -21.02 -0.23 13.68
CA ALA A 556 -20.11 -1.11 14.42
C ALA A 556 -20.61 -2.56 14.34
N ALA A 557 -19.74 -3.53 14.65
CA ALA A 557 -20.15 -4.91 14.86
C ALA A 557 -21.21 -4.98 15.99
N PRO A 558 -22.15 -5.95 15.94
CA PRO A 558 -23.14 -6.11 17.00
C PRO A 558 -22.47 -6.37 18.34
N ALA A 559 -22.82 -5.61 19.38
CA ALA A 559 -22.21 -5.73 20.70
C ALA A 559 -22.35 -7.15 21.31
N GLY A 560 -23.40 -7.88 20.94
CA GLY A 560 -23.62 -9.27 21.35
C GLY A 560 -22.81 -10.32 20.57
N GLY A 561 -21.96 -9.91 19.62
CA GLY A 561 -21.20 -10.82 18.76
C GLY A 561 -22.11 -11.68 17.88
N TYR A 562 -21.73 -12.94 17.69
CA TYR A 562 -22.52 -13.93 16.96
C TYR A 562 -22.77 -15.18 17.80
N ALA A 563 -23.88 -15.87 17.51
CA ALA A 563 -24.26 -17.12 18.15
C ALA A 563 -24.44 -18.23 17.12
N LEU A 564 -23.88 -19.41 17.42
CA LEU A 564 -24.06 -20.61 16.60
C LEU A 564 -25.21 -21.46 17.16
N LEU A 565 -26.14 -21.79 16.28
CA LEU A 565 -27.30 -22.61 16.57
C LEU A 565 -27.18 -23.93 15.81
N PHE A 566 -27.14 -25.05 16.53
CA PHE A 566 -27.01 -26.38 15.94
C PHE A 566 -28.38 -27.06 15.91
N PRO A 567 -28.92 -27.39 14.73
CA PRO A 567 -30.23 -28.03 14.62
C PRO A 567 -30.25 -29.43 15.25
N GLY A 568 -31.45 -29.99 15.36
CA GLY A 568 -31.66 -31.34 15.88
C GLY A 568 -32.04 -32.32 14.77
N GLN A 569 -32.35 -33.55 15.17
CA GLN A 569 -32.89 -34.56 14.26
C GLN A 569 -34.22 -34.08 13.64
N GLY A 570 -34.34 -34.26 12.31
CA GLY A 570 -35.43 -33.71 11.48
C GLY A 570 -34.95 -32.66 10.49
N ALA A 571 -33.70 -32.18 10.62
CA ALA A 571 -33.07 -31.23 9.71
C ALA A 571 -32.39 -31.89 8.49
N GLN A 572 -32.17 -33.21 8.54
CA GLN A 572 -31.47 -33.95 7.49
C GLN A 572 -32.25 -33.99 6.17
N TYR A 573 -31.50 -33.99 5.06
CA TYR A 573 -32.01 -34.30 3.73
C TYR A 573 -30.94 -35.07 2.94
N VAL A 574 -31.37 -35.81 1.92
CA VAL A 574 -30.47 -36.57 1.05
C VAL A 574 -29.53 -35.61 0.32
N GLY A 575 -28.23 -35.90 0.32
CA GLY A 575 -27.20 -35.07 -0.31
C GLY A 575 -26.71 -33.90 0.54
N MET A 576 -27.18 -33.73 1.78
CA MET A 576 -26.74 -32.64 2.64
C MET A 576 -25.22 -32.60 2.81
N ALA A 577 -24.66 -31.39 2.77
CA ALA A 577 -23.23 -31.06 2.85
C ALA A 577 -22.33 -31.64 1.76
N MET A 578 -22.87 -32.40 0.79
CA MET A 578 -22.04 -33.04 -0.23
C MET A 578 -21.52 -32.05 -1.28
N THR A 579 -22.19 -30.92 -1.48
CA THR A 579 -21.68 -29.85 -2.35
C THR A 579 -20.54 -29.12 -1.64
N LEU A 580 -20.73 -28.75 -0.36
CA LEU A 580 -19.67 -28.16 0.46
C LEU A 580 -18.44 -29.07 0.58
N TYR A 581 -18.63 -30.37 0.80
CA TYR A 581 -17.52 -31.34 0.87
C TYR A 581 -16.68 -31.36 -0.42
N ARG A 582 -17.30 -31.20 -1.59
CA ARG A 582 -16.61 -31.16 -2.88
C ARG A 582 -15.92 -29.82 -3.12
N GLU A 583 -16.59 -28.72 -2.81
CA GLU A 583 -16.18 -27.39 -3.27
C GLU A 583 -15.34 -26.61 -2.26
N GLU A 584 -15.58 -26.78 -0.96
CA GLU A 584 -14.98 -25.98 0.13
C GLU A 584 -13.90 -26.77 0.89
N ALA A 585 -12.63 -26.40 0.68
CA ALA A 585 -11.48 -27.14 1.18
C ALA A 585 -11.42 -27.20 2.72
N LEU A 586 -11.70 -26.07 3.38
CA LEU A 586 -11.66 -25.99 4.85
C LEU A 586 -12.79 -26.81 5.50
N PHE A 587 -13.99 -26.76 4.94
CA PHE A 587 -15.10 -27.61 5.40
C PHE A 587 -14.76 -29.09 5.21
N ARG A 588 -14.26 -29.47 4.03
CA ARG A 588 -13.83 -30.86 3.75
C ARG A 588 -12.78 -31.34 4.74
N GLN A 589 -11.78 -30.52 5.06
CA GLN A 589 -10.76 -30.86 6.06
C GLN A 589 -11.39 -31.23 7.41
N TYR A 590 -12.33 -30.41 7.90
CA TYR A 590 -13.00 -30.70 9.18
C TYR A 590 -13.95 -31.89 9.11
N PHE A 591 -14.65 -32.06 7.98
CA PHE A 591 -15.51 -33.21 7.77
C PHE A 591 -14.70 -34.52 7.72
N ASP A 592 -13.55 -34.52 7.05
CA ASP A 592 -12.67 -35.70 6.95
C ASP A 592 -12.11 -36.13 8.32
N GLN A 593 -11.85 -35.18 9.23
CA GLN A 593 -11.47 -35.49 10.62
C GLN A 593 -12.57 -36.30 11.33
N VAL A 594 -13.83 -35.88 11.21
CA VAL A 594 -14.96 -36.63 11.80
C VAL A 594 -15.14 -37.98 11.09
N ARG A 595 -15.08 -37.98 9.75
CA ARG A 595 -15.25 -39.17 8.91
C ARG A 595 -14.25 -40.26 9.29
N GLN A 596 -13.00 -39.92 9.53
CA GLN A 596 -11.94 -40.87 9.89
C GLN A 596 -12.31 -41.67 11.15
N VAL A 597 -12.89 -41.01 12.16
CA VAL A 597 -13.36 -41.67 13.39
C VAL A 597 -14.67 -42.43 13.14
N LEU A 598 -15.58 -41.82 12.37
CA LEU A 598 -16.94 -42.29 12.19
C LEU A 598 -17.02 -43.59 11.37
N VAL A 599 -16.17 -43.76 10.36
CA VAL A 599 -16.10 -44.98 9.53
C VAL A 599 -15.86 -46.24 10.38
N ALA A 600 -14.96 -46.16 11.34
CA ALA A 600 -14.63 -47.28 12.22
C ALA A 600 -15.82 -47.73 13.09
N ARG A 601 -16.72 -46.80 13.42
CA ARG A 601 -17.90 -47.05 14.27
C ARG A 601 -19.12 -47.49 13.47
N MET A 602 -19.38 -46.88 12.32
CA MET A 602 -20.56 -47.17 11.50
C MET A 602 -20.38 -48.36 10.56
N GLN A 603 -19.14 -48.81 10.33
CA GLN A 603 -18.78 -49.85 9.32
C GLN A 603 -19.25 -49.50 7.90
N ARG A 604 -19.55 -48.23 7.65
CA ARG A 604 -20.00 -47.66 6.38
C ARG A 604 -19.44 -46.26 6.25
N ASP A 605 -19.24 -45.82 5.01
CA ASP A 605 -18.73 -44.48 4.77
C ASP A 605 -19.84 -43.42 4.92
N PRO A 606 -19.66 -42.39 5.75
CA PRO A 606 -20.56 -41.24 5.85
C PRO A 606 -20.86 -40.59 4.49
N CYS A 607 -19.88 -40.46 3.60
CA CYS A 607 -20.07 -39.84 2.29
C CYS A 607 -21.00 -40.67 1.40
N GLU A 608 -20.88 -42.01 1.43
CA GLU A 608 -21.78 -42.90 0.68
C GLU A 608 -23.21 -42.81 1.19
N LEU A 609 -23.39 -42.70 2.51
CA LEU A 609 -24.70 -42.56 3.14
C LEU A 609 -25.38 -41.24 2.79
N LEU A 610 -24.62 -40.15 2.71
CA LEU A 610 -25.12 -38.82 2.34
C LEU A 610 -25.39 -38.69 0.83
N ALA A 611 -24.56 -39.30 -0.02
CA ALA A 611 -24.66 -39.22 -1.47
C ALA A 611 -25.66 -40.20 -2.10
N ALA A 612 -26.22 -41.14 -1.32
CA ALA A 612 -27.15 -42.14 -1.84
C ALA A 612 -28.43 -41.48 -2.39
N GLY A 613 -28.83 -41.81 -3.62
CA GLY A 613 -29.99 -41.19 -4.30
C GLY A 613 -31.33 -41.38 -3.57
N VAL A 614 -32.41 -40.77 -4.08
CA VAL A 614 -33.73 -40.62 -3.43
C VAL A 614 -34.31 -41.93 -2.82
N SER A 615 -33.97 -43.10 -3.39
CA SER A 615 -34.35 -44.42 -2.86
C SER A 615 -33.74 -44.75 -1.48
N ALA A 616 -32.76 -43.99 -1.00
CA ALA A 616 -32.08 -44.18 0.28
C ALA A 616 -32.64 -43.31 1.43
N THR A 617 -33.66 -42.49 1.17
CA THR A 617 -34.27 -41.60 2.17
C THR A 617 -34.72 -42.34 3.45
N SER A 618 -35.25 -43.55 3.31
CA SER A 618 -35.65 -44.40 4.45
C SER A 618 -34.46 -44.89 5.27
N SER A 619 -33.29 -45.08 4.66
CA SER A 619 -32.04 -45.43 5.36
C SER A 619 -31.46 -44.23 6.11
N LEU A 620 -31.55 -43.02 5.56
CA LEU A 620 -31.05 -41.80 6.20
C LEU A 620 -31.85 -41.44 7.46
N ASN A 621 -33.15 -41.74 7.49
CA ASN A 621 -34.04 -41.46 8.62
C ASN A 621 -33.96 -42.47 9.78
N ARG A 622 -33.11 -43.51 9.66
CA ARG A 622 -32.81 -44.41 10.78
C ARG A 622 -31.97 -43.65 11.80
N THR A 623 -32.40 -43.59 13.05
CA THR A 623 -31.83 -42.73 14.10
C THR A 623 -30.34 -43.00 14.35
N GLU A 624 -29.94 -44.26 14.31
CA GLU A 624 -28.56 -44.74 14.41
C GLU A 624 -27.67 -44.32 13.23
N VAL A 625 -28.26 -43.90 12.11
CA VAL A 625 -27.58 -43.34 10.94
C VAL A 625 -27.68 -41.81 10.95
N THR A 626 -28.86 -41.25 11.23
CA THR A 626 -29.12 -39.81 11.16
C THR A 626 -28.26 -39.02 12.15
N GLN A 627 -28.19 -39.45 13.41
CA GLN A 627 -27.55 -38.64 14.46
C GLN A 627 -26.04 -38.46 14.23
N PRO A 628 -25.26 -39.51 13.92
CA PRO A 628 -23.83 -39.32 13.68
C PRO A 628 -23.53 -38.49 12.43
N LEU A 629 -24.36 -38.61 11.38
CA LEU A 629 -24.20 -37.81 10.15
C LEU A 629 -24.54 -36.33 10.37
N LEU A 630 -25.60 -36.02 11.10
CA LEU A 630 -25.93 -34.64 11.49
C LEU A 630 -24.81 -34.03 12.31
N PHE A 631 -24.33 -34.74 13.33
CA PHE A 631 -23.19 -34.29 14.14
C PHE A 631 -21.95 -33.99 13.28
N ALA A 632 -21.63 -34.85 12.31
CA ALA A 632 -20.48 -34.63 11.43
C ALA A 632 -20.60 -33.34 10.59
N VAL A 633 -21.79 -33.07 10.04
CA VAL A 633 -22.06 -31.83 9.29
C VAL A 633 -22.01 -30.60 10.20
N GLU A 634 -22.71 -30.66 11.34
CA GLU A 634 -22.79 -29.57 12.32
C GLU A 634 -21.42 -29.22 12.91
N TYR A 635 -20.62 -30.23 13.27
CA TYR A 635 -19.26 -30.02 13.78
C TYR A 635 -18.36 -29.39 12.72
N ALA A 636 -18.35 -29.92 11.50
CA ALA A 636 -17.50 -29.41 10.42
C ALA A 636 -17.86 -27.96 10.04
N LEU A 637 -19.16 -27.66 9.95
CA LEU A 637 -19.64 -26.31 9.65
C LEU A 637 -19.40 -25.34 10.81
N GLY A 638 -19.60 -25.79 12.06
CA GLY A 638 -19.29 -25.02 13.25
C GLY A 638 -17.82 -24.66 13.34
N ARG A 639 -16.90 -25.62 13.12
CA ARG A 639 -15.45 -25.36 13.07
C ARG A 639 -15.08 -24.40 11.94
N PHE A 640 -15.65 -24.58 10.75
CA PHE A 640 -15.43 -23.68 9.61
C PHE A 640 -15.79 -22.23 9.96
N LEU A 641 -16.95 -22.01 10.57
CA LEU A 641 -17.41 -20.66 10.95
C LEU A 641 -16.54 -20.04 12.03
N ILE A 642 -16.15 -20.81 13.05
CA ILE A 642 -15.28 -20.34 14.15
C ILE A 642 -13.92 -19.91 13.62
N ASP A 643 -13.33 -20.67 12.71
CA ASP A 643 -12.04 -20.33 12.10
C ASP A 643 -12.11 -19.04 11.27
N ARG A 644 -13.26 -18.74 10.65
CA ARG A 644 -13.44 -17.51 9.85
C ARG A 644 -13.88 -16.30 10.66
N LEU A 645 -14.62 -16.49 11.76
CA LEU A 645 -15.26 -15.41 12.52
C LEU A 645 -14.62 -15.15 13.88
N GLY A 646 -13.71 -16.03 14.33
CA GLY A 646 -13.16 -16.00 15.69
C GLY A 646 -14.11 -16.63 16.71
N GLU A 647 -13.97 -16.30 17.98
CA GLU A 647 -14.72 -16.95 19.06
C GLU A 647 -16.22 -16.58 19.05
N PRO A 648 -17.15 -17.54 19.17
CA PRO A 648 -18.58 -17.25 19.26
C PRO A 648 -18.91 -16.65 20.63
N ALA A 649 -19.86 -15.72 20.67
CA ALA A 649 -20.34 -15.17 21.93
C ALA A 649 -21.07 -16.23 22.76
N VAL A 650 -21.84 -17.09 22.08
CA VAL A 650 -22.56 -18.20 22.68
C VAL A 650 -22.95 -19.26 21.64
N MET A 651 -23.08 -20.50 22.07
CA MET A 651 -23.59 -21.60 21.25
C MET A 651 -24.84 -22.21 21.89
N ALA A 652 -25.74 -22.74 21.07
CA ALA A 652 -26.89 -23.51 21.55
C ALA A 652 -27.24 -24.61 20.55
N GLY A 653 -27.61 -25.79 21.04
CA GLY A 653 -27.93 -26.93 20.19
C GLY A 653 -29.27 -27.56 20.53
N HIS A 654 -30.03 -27.94 19.51
CA HIS A 654 -31.35 -28.54 19.69
C HIS A 654 -31.22 -30.05 19.88
N SER A 655 -31.32 -30.53 21.13
CA SER A 655 -31.14 -31.93 21.49
C SER A 655 -29.78 -32.49 21.03
N LEU A 656 -29.74 -33.15 19.87
CA LEU A 656 -28.51 -33.68 19.28
C LEU A 656 -27.46 -32.58 19.05
N GLY A 657 -27.87 -31.41 18.55
CA GLY A 657 -26.94 -30.32 18.24
C GLY A 657 -26.17 -29.81 19.45
N GLU A 658 -26.63 -30.11 20.67
CA GLU A 658 -25.90 -29.73 21.87
C GLU A 658 -24.61 -30.53 22.05
N PHE A 659 -24.52 -31.76 21.50
CA PHE A 659 -23.27 -32.50 21.40
C PHE A 659 -22.27 -31.80 20.49
N ALA A 660 -22.71 -31.24 19.36
CA ALA A 660 -21.84 -30.47 18.46
C ALA A 660 -21.31 -29.21 19.17
N ALA A 661 -22.19 -28.43 19.81
CA ALA A 661 -21.80 -27.26 20.60
C ALA A 661 -20.80 -27.60 21.72
N ALA A 662 -21.06 -28.67 22.48
CA ALA A 662 -20.21 -29.11 23.58
C ALA A 662 -18.83 -29.58 23.10
N THR A 663 -18.78 -30.32 21.99
CA THR A 663 -17.51 -30.78 21.41
C THR A 663 -16.68 -29.60 20.92
N LEU A 664 -17.29 -28.62 20.24
CA LEU A 664 -16.63 -27.40 19.80
C LEU A 664 -16.09 -26.57 20.98
N ALA A 665 -16.84 -26.51 22.08
CA ALA A 665 -16.42 -25.85 23.31
C ALA A 665 -15.39 -26.65 24.13
N GLY A 666 -14.99 -27.85 23.69
CA GLY A 666 -13.98 -28.68 24.36
C GLY A 666 -14.50 -29.45 25.58
N VAL A 667 -15.81 -29.61 25.74
CA VAL A 667 -16.40 -30.44 26.82
C VAL A 667 -16.01 -31.90 26.67
N MET A 668 -15.86 -32.38 25.44
CA MET A 668 -15.47 -33.74 25.10
C MET A 668 -14.55 -33.72 23.89
N SER A 669 -13.68 -34.73 23.76
CA SER A 669 -12.85 -34.91 22.57
C SER A 669 -13.73 -35.21 21.35
N LEU A 670 -13.24 -34.94 20.14
CA LEU A 670 -13.96 -35.29 18.92
C LEU A 670 -14.23 -36.80 18.82
N GLU A 671 -13.25 -37.62 19.22
CA GLU A 671 -13.35 -39.07 19.15
C GLU A 671 -14.42 -39.63 20.10
N ASP A 672 -14.47 -39.08 21.32
CA ASP A 672 -15.47 -39.46 22.31
C ASP A 672 -16.86 -38.97 21.91
N ALA A 673 -16.97 -37.74 21.39
CA ALA A 673 -18.25 -37.20 20.92
C ALA A 673 -18.86 -38.06 19.81
N VAL A 674 -18.06 -38.42 18.80
CA VAL A 674 -18.48 -39.32 17.72
C VAL A 674 -18.96 -40.65 18.28
N TRP A 675 -18.21 -41.23 19.22
CA TRP A 675 -18.59 -42.49 19.85
C TRP A 675 -19.91 -42.37 20.62
N LEU A 676 -20.05 -41.35 21.46
CA LEU A 676 -21.25 -41.11 22.26
C LEU A 676 -22.48 -40.89 21.38
N VAL A 677 -22.36 -40.13 20.29
CA VAL A 677 -23.47 -39.89 19.36
C VAL A 677 -23.85 -41.17 18.60
N CYS A 678 -22.88 -41.99 18.19
CA CYS A 678 -23.15 -43.31 17.60
C CYS A 678 -23.90 -44.24 18.56
N GLU A 679 -23.43 -44.35 19.81
CA GLU A 679 -24.09 -45.20 20.81
C GLU A 679 -25.45 -44.65 21.21
N ARG A 680 -25.61 -43.32 21.35
CA ARG A 680 -26.91 -42.69 21.57
C ARG A 680 -27.90 -43.05 20.47
N GLY A 681 -27.51 -42.87 19.21
CA GLY A 681 -28.34 -43.22 18.05
C GLY A 681 -28.71 -44.71 18.03
N ARG A 682 -27.76 -45.60 18.31
CA ARG A 682 -27.97 -47.06 18.37
C ARG A 682 -28.90 -47.47 19.52
N MET A 683 -28.70 -46.92 20.71
CA MET A 683 -29.54 -47.19 21.88
C MET A 683 -30.96 -46.68 21.67
N MET A 684 -31.11 -45.47 21.11
CA MET A 684 -32.42 -44.92 20.74
C MET A 684 -33.13 -45.78 19.69
N GLY A 685 -32.42 -46.19 18.64
CA GLY A 685 -32.98 -47.02 17.57
C GLY A 685 -33.38 -48.44 17.98
N ALA A 686 -32.93 -48.90 19.16
CA ALA A 686 -33.28 -50.21 19.71
C ALA A 686 -34.52 -50.19 20.61
N LEU A 687 -35.08 -49.01 20.90
CA LEU A 687 -36.29 -48.87 21.72
C LEU A 687 -37.55 -49.19 20.90
N PRO A 688 -38.72 -49.40 21.56
CA PRO A 688 -39.98 -49.52 20.86
C PRO A 688 -40.32 -48.26 20.06
N SER A 689 -40.90 -48.43 18.86
CA SER A 689 -41.36 -47.32 18.02
C SER A 689 -42.41 -46.47 18.73
N GLY A 690 -42.38 -45.16 18.47
CA GLY A 690 -43.36 -44.19 18.97
C GLY A 690 -43.47 -43.00 18.04
N ALA A 691 -44.34 -42.05 18.38
CA ALA A 691 -44.63 -40.91 17.53
C ALA A 691 -44.39 -39.58 18.24
N MET A 692 -44.16 -38.54 17.43
CA MET A 692 -44.06 -37.15 17.87
C MET A 692 -44.99 -36.29 17.03
N LEU A 693 -45.71 -35.37 17.69
CA LEU A 693 -46.73 -34.54 17.07
C LEU A 693 -46.48 -33.07 17.42
N ALA A 694 -46.31 -32.22 16.41
CA ALA A 694 -46.25 -30.78 16.59
C ALA A 694 -47.66 -30.23 16.85
N VAL A 695 -47.79 -29.49 17.94
CA VAL A 695 -49.04 -28.88 18.43
C VAL A 695 -48.83 -27.37 18.51
N PRO A 696 -49.51 -26.57 17.68
CA PRO A 696 -49.35 -25.12 17.63
C PRO A 696 -50.12 -24.43 18.78
N LEU A 697 -49.78 -24.79 20.02
CA LEU A 697 -50.34 -24.24 21.25
C LEU A 697 -49.23 -23.97 22.28
N PRO A 698 -49.47 -23.04 23.23
CA PRO A 698 -48.57 -22.82 24.36
C PRO A 698 -48.46 -24.05 25.27
N MET A 699 -47.30 -24.24 25.90
CA MET A 699 -46.99 -25.39 26.77
C MET A 699 -48.07 -25.63 27.84
N GLN A 700 -48.50 -24.58 28.54
CA GLN A 700 -49.52 -24.66 29.60
C GLN A 700 -50.85 -25.24 29.09
N VAL A 701 -51.27 -24.82 27.89
CA VAL A 701 -52.51 -25.29 27.26
C VAL A 701 -52.40 -26.75 26.82
N VAL A 702 -51.22 -27.17 26.35
CA VAL A 702 -50.97 -28.57 25.98
C VAL A 702 -51.00 -29.47 27.22
N GLN A 703 -50.40 -29.04 28.33
CA GLN A 703 -50.40 -29.78 29.60
C GLN A 703 -51.82 -30.02 30.15
N GLU A 704 -52.76 -29.12 29.91
CA GLU A 704 -54.17 -29.29 30.31
C GLU A 704 -54.93 -30.27 29.39
N LYS A 705 -54.47 -30.45 28.15
CA LYS A 705 -55.16 -31.24 27.12
C LYS A 705 -54.70 -32.69 27.04
N THR A 706 -53.52 -33.03 27.54
CA THR A 706 -52.99 -34.39 27.46
C THR A 706 -52.06 -34.73 28.62
N HIS A 707 -51.93 -36.02 28.89
CA HIS A 707 -50.96 -36.60 29.82
C HIS A 707 -49.67 -37.05 29.12
N LEU A 708 -49.60 -36.94 27.78
CA LEU A 708 -48.41 -37.24 26.99
C LEU A 708 -47.25 -36.34 27.38
N ASP A 709 -46.01 -36.84 27.26
CA ASP A 709 -44.82 -36.05 27.51
C ASP A 709 -44.73 -34.91 26.47
N ILE A 710 -44.39 -33.71 26.94
CA ILE A 710 -43.99 -32.61 26.06
C ILE A 710 -42.50 -32.77 25.79
N ALA A 711 -42.17 -33.18 24.57
CA ALA A 711 -40.79 -33.40 24.15
C ALA A 711 -40.04 -32.10 23.89
N VAL A 712 -40.70 -31.12 23.27
CA VAL A 712 -40.06 -29.87 22.84
C VAL A 712 -41.02 -28.69 23.00
N VAL A 713 -40.49 -27.55 23.43
CA VAL A 713 -41.14 -26.23 23.37
C VAL A 713 -40.26 -25.34 22.50
N ASN A 714 -40.67 -25.14 21.25
CA ASN A 714 -39.89 -24.40 20.25
C ASN A 714 -40.19 -22.90 20.24
N GLY A 715 -41.30 -22.49 20.86
CA GLY A 715 -41.69 -21.09 20.96
C GLY A 715 -42.98 -20.91 21.77
N PRO A 716 -43.47 -19.66 21.93
CA PRO A 716 -44.56 -19.33 22.85
C PRO A 716 -45.89 -20.04 22.51
N GLY A 717 -46.06 -20.47 21.27
CA GLY A 717 -47.25 -21.17 20.78
C GLY A 717 -46.94 -22.40 19.94
N LEU A 718 -45.79 -23.06 20.15
CA LEU A 718 -45.43 -24.27 19.39
C LEU A 718 -44.72 -25.28 20.30
N CYS A 719 -45.43 -26.37 20.59
CA CYS A 719 -44.93 -27.50 21.34
C CYS A 719 -44.87 -28.76 20.46
N VAL A 720 -44.14 -29.76 20.91
CA VAL A 720 -44.15 -31.11 20.35
C VAL A 720 -44.43 -32.09 21.49
N ILE A 721 -45.50 -32.87 21.34
CA ILE A 721 -45.82 -33.96 22.26
C ILE A 721 -45.25 -35.27 21.73
N SER A 722 -44.96 -36.20 22.64
CA SER A 722 -44.34 -37.48 22.31
C SER A 722 -44.88 -38.62 23.17
N GLY A 723 -45.15 -39.75 22.53
CA GLY A 723 -45.71 -40.94 23.19
C GLY A 723 -45.87 -42.10 22.22
N THR A 724 -46.66 -43.09 22.60
CA THR A 724 -46.95 -44.24 21.72
C THR A 724 -47.78 -43.82 20.51
N GLU A 725 -47.72 -44.61 19.44
CA GLU A 725 -48.52 -44.37 18.22
C GLU A 725 -50.02 -44.29 18.50
N ALA A 726 -50.51 -45.12 19.43
CA ALA A 726 -51.91 -45.13 19.82
C ALA A 726 -52.31 -43.85 20.55
N GLU A 727 -51.52 -43.41 21.54
CA GLU A 727 -51.81 -42.18 22.31
C GLU A 727 -51.78 -40.93 21.43
N ILE A 728 -50.85 -40.87 20.46
CA ILE A 728 -50.77 -39.76 19.50
C ILE A 728 -51.98 -39.77 18.56
N ALA A 729 -52.39 -40.95 18.06
CA ALA A 729 -53.58 -41.07 17.22
C ALA A 729 -54.87 -40.67 17.96
N ASP A 730 -54.99 -41.04 19.24
CA ASP A 730 -56.12 -40.66 20.10
C ASP A 730 -56.16 -39.13 20.29
N PHE A 731 -55.02 -38.49 20.50
CA PHE A 731 -54.92 -37.04 20.61
C PHE A 731 -55.33 -36.33 19.31
N GLU A 732 -54.86 -36.82 18.15
CA GLU A 732 -55.24 -36.28 16.84
C GLU A 732 -56.74 -36.39 16.58
N ALA A 733 -57.36 -37.52 16.94
CA ALA A 733 -58.80 -37.71 16.80
C ALA A 733 -59.61 -36.74 17.67
N LEU A 734 -59.15 -36.52 18.91
CA LEU A 734 -59.82 -35.64 19.87
C LEU A 734 -59.66 -34.14 19.52
N HIS A 735 -58.60 -33.78 18.79
CA HIS A 735 -58.23 -32.40 18.47
C HIS A 735 -58.08 -32.13 16.97
N HIS A 736 -58.94 -32.74 16.15
CA HIS A 736 -58.95 -32.60 14.70
C HIS A 736 -59.20 -31.16 14.20
N ASP A 737 -59.62 -30.25 15.08
CA ASP A 737 -59.79 -28.82 14.83
C ASP A 737 -58.47 -28.05 14.85
N LEU A 738 -57.40 -28.62 15.40
CA LEU A 738 -56.07 -28.00 15.46
C LEU A 738 -55.23 -28.36 14.22
N PRO A 739 -54.34 -27.45 13.75
CA PRO A 739 -53.40 -27.75 12.67
C PRO A 739 -52.22 -28.60 13.18
N LEU A 740 -52.51 -29.85 13.53
CA LEU A 740 -51.54 -30.83 14.04
C LEU A 740 -50.66 -31.38 12.92
N ARG A 741 -49.38 -31.64 13.21
CA ARG A 741 -48.45 -32.21 12.23
C ARG A 741 -47.55 -33.28 12.85
N ARG A 742 -47.67 -34.53 12.39
CA ARG A 742 -46.74 -35.60 12.77
C ARG A 742 -45.33 -35.29 12.27
N LEU A 743 -44.34 -35.51 13.13
CA LEU A 743 -42.93 -35.38 12.75
C LEU A 743 -42.44 -36.68 12.11
N GLN A 744 -41.50 -36.58 11.18
CA GLN A 744 -40.88 -37.75 10.53
C GLN A 744 -39.80 -38.34 11.44
N THR A 745 -40.23 -38.90 12.57
CA THR A 745 -39.38 -39.55 13.58
C THR A 745 -39.82 -41.00 13.76
N SER A 746 -38.88 -41.89 14.05
CA SER A 746 -39.17 -43.32 14.27
C SER A 746 -39.54 -43.66 15.72
N HIS A 747 -39.18 -42.79 16.66
CA HIS A 747 -39.35 -43.01 18.10
C HIS A 747 -39.90 -41.76 18.77
N ALA A 748 -40.43 -41.96 19.97
CA ALA A 748 -40.92 -40.91 20.85
C ALA A 748 -39.78 -40.28 21.67
N PHE A 749 -38.98 -39.39 21.07
CA PHE A 749 -37.86 -38.75 21.75
C PHE A 749 -38.30 -37.83 22.89
N HIS A 750 -37.46 -37.65 23.91
CA HIS A 750 -37.73 -36.80 25.08
C HIS A 750 -39.03 -37.18 25.82
N SER A 751 -39.31 -38.48 25.90
CA SER A 751 -40.50 -39.05 26.56
C SER A 751 -40.14 -40.21 27.48
N ALA A 752 -41.12 -40.69 28.24
CA ALA A 752 -41.01 -41.86 29.11
C ALA A 752 -40.48 -43.09 28.37
N MET A 753 -40.74 -43.20 27.06
CA MET A 753 -40.26 -44.29 26.22
C MET A 753 -38.73 -44.34 26.08
N ILE A 754 -38.04 -43.23 26.32
CA ILE A 754 -36.57 -43.14 26.29
C ILE A 754 -35.91 -43.54 27.61
N THR A 755 -36.67 -43.56 28.72
CA THR A 755 -36.16 -43.89 30.06
C THR A 755 -35.26 -45.14 30.13
N PRO A 756 -35.57 -46.26 29.42
CA PRO A 756 -34.74 -47.47 29.48
C PRO A 756 -33.28 -47.29 29.04
N MET A 757 -32.97 -46.30 28.18
CA MET A 757 -31.59 -46.06 27.75
C MET A 757 -30.82 -45.07 28.62
N VAL A 758 -31.48 -44.33 29.52
CA VAL A 758 -30.84 -43.22 30.26
C VAL A 758 -29.69 -43.71 31.14
N ALA A 759 -29.92 -44.67 32.04
CA ALA A 759 -28.87 -45.17 32.93
C ALA A 759 -27.71 -45.89 32.18
N PRO A 760 -27.97 -46.72 31.15
CA PRO A 760 -26.91 -47.24 30.27
C PRO A 760 -26.08 -46.14 29.59
N PHE A 761 -26.73 -45.08 29.12
CA PHE A 761 -26.06 -43.97 28.44
C PHE A 761 -25.24 -43.12 29.42
N GLU A 762 -25.75 -42.84 30.62
CA GLU A 762 -24.98 -42.17 31.69
C GLU A 762 -23.74 -42.97 32.09
N SER A 763 -23.86 -44.30 32.16
CA SER A 763 -22.71 -45.17 32.43
C SER A 763 -21.65 -45.08 31.33
N LEU A 764 -22.08 -44.93 30.07
CA LEU A 764 -21.20 -44.71 28.93
C LEU A 764 -20.48 -43.36 29.04
N LEU A 765 -21.21 -42.30 29.32
CA LEU A 765 -20.68 -40.95 29.50
C LEU A 765 -19.69 -40.87 30.67
N ALA A 766 -19.92 -41.61 31.76
CA ALA A 766 -19.00 -41.68 32.88
C ALA A 766 -17.63 -42.30 32.53
N SER A 767 -17.53 -42.99 31.38
CA SER A 767 -16.26 -43.54 30.88
C SER A 767 -15.46 -42.56 30.01
N VAL A 768 -16.03 -41.39 29.70
CA VAL A 768 -15.41 -40.33 28.90
C VAL A 768 -14.95 -39.18 29.80
N PRO A 769 -13.76 -38.60 29.58
CA PRO A 769 -13.39 -37.36 30.25
C PRO A 769 -14.26 -36.20 29.76
N LEU A 770 -15.06 -35.63 30.66
CA LEU A 770 -15.88 -34.45 30.40
C LEU A 770 -15.27 -33.22 31.10
N HIS A 771 -15.16 -32.12 30.37
CA HIS A 771 -14.52 -30.89 30.82
C HIS A 771 -15.51 -29.71 30.84
N PRO A 772 -15.27 -28.68 31.65
CA PRO A 772 -16.03 -27.42 31.56
C PRO A 772 -15.86 -26.77 30.18
N PRO A 773 -16.90 -26.12 29.64
CA PRO A 773 -16.84 -25.55 28.30
C PRO A 773 -15.93 -24.32 28.25
N ARG A 774 -15.06 -24.23 27.24
CA ARG A 774 -14.23 -23.04 26.98
C ARG A 774 -15.06 -21.85 26.50
N TRP A 775 -16.11 -22.11 25.74
CA TRP A 775 -17.02 -21.11 25.18
C TRP A 775 -18.43 -21.29 25.75
N SER A 776 -19.16 -20.18 25.91
CA SER A 776 -20.49 -20.19 26.51
C SER A 776 -21.47 -21.07 25.72
N ILE A 777 -22.19 -21.95 26.41
CA ILE A 777 -23.28 -22.76 25.86
C ILE A 777 -24.57 -22.42 26.61
N LEU A 778 -25.68 -22.24 25.89
CA LEU A 778 -27.02 -22.25 26.50
C LEU A 778 -27.56 -23.67 26.50
N SER A 779 -27.91 -24.16 27.69
CA SER A 779 -28.57 -25.46 27.84
C SER A 779 -29.92 -25.44 27.14
N CYS A 780 -30.20 -26.43 26.30
CA CYS A 780 -31.54 -26.55 25.72
C CYS A 780 -32.58 -27.08 26.72
N LEU A 781 -32.23 -27.37 27.98
CA LEU A 781 -33.17 -27.73 29.04
C LEU A 781 -33.71 -26.52 29.80
N SER A 782 -32.88 -25.49 29.99
CA SER A 782 -33.22 -24.29 30.79
C SER A 782 -33.19 -22.98 30.02
N GLY A 783 -32.51 -22.92 28.86
CA GLY A 783 -32.22 -21.67 28.16
C GLY A 783 -31.16 -20.79 28.84
N GLU A 784 -30.57 -21.27 29.94
CA GLU A 784 -29.53 -20.57 30.70
C GLU A 784 -28.14 -21.05 30.31
N ARG A 785 -27.13 -20.24 30.61
CA ARG A 785 -25.73 -20.63 30.43
C ARG A 785 -25.41 -21.82 31.32
N VAL A 786 -24.79 -22.84 30.73
CA VAL A 786 -24.34 -24.04 31.45
C VAL A 786 -22.83 -24.03 31.59
N ASP A 787 -22.37 -24.11 32.84
CA ASP A 787 -20.96 -24.23 33.20
C ASP A 787 -20.70 -25.70 33.62
N ASP A 788 -20.27 -25.98 34.87
CA ASP A 788 -19.81 -27.31 35.32
C ASP A 788 -20.81 -28.47 35.13
N MET A 789 -22.10 -28.18 35.11
CA MET A 789 -23.13 -29.22 34.99
C MET A 789 -23.04 -29.98 33.66
N ILE A 790 -22.65 -29.33 32.57
CA ILE A 790 -22.50 -30.00 31.26
C ILE A 790 -21.40 -31.07 31.26
N SER A 791 -20.47 -30.96 32.21
CA SER A 791 -19.37 -31.90 32.41
C SER A 791 -19.78 -33.13 33.24
N THR A 792 -21.07 -33.33 33.49
CA THR A 792 -21.59 -34.47 34.27
C THR A 792 -22.40 -35.43 33.39
N PRO A 793 -22.22 -36.76 33.53
CA PRO A 793 -23.05 -37.73 32.80
C PRO A 793 -24.55 -37.53 33.00
N ALA A 794 -24.97 -37.16 34.22
CA ALA A 794 -26.36 -36.91 34.57
C ALA A 794 -27.01 -35.80 33.72
N TYR A 795 -26.24 -34.78 33.32
CA TYR A 795 -26.74 -33.72 32.44
C TYR A 795 -27.20 -34.27 31.09
N TRP A 796 -26.39 -35.12 30.48
CA TRP A 796 -26.67 -35.72 29.17
C TRP A 796 -27.78 -36.79 29.23
N GLY A 797 -27.90 -37.48 30.36
CA GLY A 797 -29.05 -38.35 30.66
C GLY A 797 -30.36 -37.56 30.71
N ARG A 798 -30.37 -36.44 31.44
CA ARG A 798 -31.49 -35.48 31.45
C ARG A 798 -31.79 -34.92 30.07
N LEU A 799 -30.78 -34.46 29.34
CA LEU A 799 -30.91 -33.96 27.96
C LEU A 799 -31.64 -34.96 27.05
N THR A 800 -31.41 -36.25 27.27
CA THR A 800 -32.00 -37.33 26.46
C THR A 800 -33.47 -37.60 26.79
N ARG A 801 -33.91 -37.36 28.04
CA ARG A 801 -35.27 -37.70 28.53
C ARG A 801 -36.18 -36.50 28.72
N GLU A 802 -35.66 -35.37 29.18
CA GLU A 802 -36.42 -34.19 29.56
C GLU A 802 -36.80 -33.33 28.34
N THR A 803 -37.74 -32.42 28.56
CA THR A 803 -38.25 -31.47 27.56
C THR A 803 -37.17 -30.51 27.07
N VAL A 804 -37.03 -30.37 25.76
CA VAL A 804 -36.18 -29.35 25.12
C VAL A 804 -36.91 -28.00 25.13
N ARG A 805 -36.37 -27.02 25.85
CA ARG A 805 -36.88 -25.66 26.06
C ARG A 805 -36.17 -24.62 25.18
N PHE A 806 -36.27 -24.80 23.86
CA PHE A 806 -35.66 -23.86 22.91
C PHE A 806 -36.36 -22.48 22.92
N ASP A 807 -37.59 -22.41 23.43
CA ASP A 807 -38.28 -21.16 23.72
C ASP A 807 -37.52 -20.26 24.70
N LEU A 808 -36.89 -20.88 25.72
CA LEU A 808 -36.07 -20.18 26.71
C LEU A 808 -34.72 -19.80 26.11
N VAL A 809 -34.11 -20.67 25.31
CA VAL A 809 -32.87 -20.35 24.57
C VAL A 809 -33.06 -19.09 23.72
N PHE A 810 -34.13 -19.01 22.91
CA PHE A 810 -34.41 -17.82 22.12
C PHE A 810 -34.76 -16.59 22.98
N SER A 811 -35.40 -16.78 24.13
CA SER A 811 -35.66 -15.68 25.07
C SER A 811 -34.36 -15.08 25.63
N THR A 812 -33.39 -15.92 25.99
CA THR A 812 -32.07 -15.47 26.45
C THR A 812 -31.29 -14.80 25.32
N LEU A 813 -31.25 -15.41 24.13
CA LEU A 813 -30.59 -14.83 22.96
C LEU A 813 -31.20 -13.47 22.58
N SER A 814 -32.52 -13.34 22.67
CA SER A 814 -33.25 -12.09 22.40
C SER A 814 -32.77 -10.94 23.31
N GLN A 815 -32.48 -11.24 24.58
CA GLN A 815 -31.93 -10.28 25.54
C GLN A 815 -30.46 -9.95 25.26
N MET A 816 -29.68 -10.93 24.80
CA MET A 816 -28.26 -10.74 24.45
C MET A 816 -28.06 -9.98 23.13
N GLY A 817 -28.99 -10.11 22.18
CA GLY A 817 -28.94 -9.48 20.86
C GLY A 817 -27.78 -9.89 19.92
N PRO A 818 -27.31 -11.15 19.87
CA PRO A 818 -26.26 -11.56 18.94
C PRO A 818 -26.79 -11.69 17.50
N THR A 819 -25.89 -11.78 16.52
CA THR A 819 -26.25 -12.29 15.19
C THR A 819 -26.39 -13.81 15.24
N LEU A 820 -27.56 -14.34 14.88
CA LEU A 820 -27.82 -15.79 14.91
C LEU A 820 -27.40 -16.45 13.59
N LEU A 821 -26.60 -17.52 13.70
CA LEU A 821 -26.20 -18.40 12.60
C LEU A 821 -26.68 -19.81 12.87
N GLU A 822 -27.42 -20.41 11.95
CA GLU A 822 -27.76 -21.85 12.03
C GLU A 822 -26.67 -22.65 11.31
N ALA A 823 -25.89 -23.39 12.10
CA ALA A 823 -24.73 -24.17 11.69
C ALA A 823 -25.09 -25.65 11.54
N GLY A 824 -25.95 -25.95 10.57
CA GLY A 824 -26.33 -27.30 10.20
C GLY A 824 -27.26 -27.30 8.99
N PRO A 825 -27.77 -28.47 8.58
CA PRO A 825 -28.62 -28.55 7.40
C PRO A 825 -29.97 -27.86 7.63
N GLY A 826 -30.47 -27.17 6.60
CA GLY A 826 -31.79 -26.56 6.62
C GLY A 826 -31.86 -25.21 7.36
N ARG A 827 -33.09 -24.78 7.68
CA ARG A 827 -33.39 -23.42 8.19
C ARG A 827 -34.38 -23.42 9.36
N THR A 828 -34.47 -24.53 10.09
CA THR A 828 -35.53 -24.75 11.06
C THR A 828 -35.38 -23.81 12.25
N LEU A 829 -34.18 -23.73 12.84
CA LEU A 829 -33.94 -22.85 13.97
C LEU A 829 -34.02 -21.38 13.56
N SER A 830 -33.60 -21.06 12.35
CA SER A 830 -33.66 -19.71 11.79
C SER A 830 -35.10 -19.22 11.64
N LEU A 831 -36.01 -20.09 11.19
CA LEU A 831 -37.45 -19.78 11.11
C LEU A 831 -38.08 -19.62 12.50
N LEU A 832 -37.71 -20.48 13.46
CA LEU A 832 -38.21 -20.40 14.83
C LEU A 832 -37.77 -19.12 15.55
N ALA A 833 -36.51 -18.70 15.34
CA ALA A 833 -35.96 -17.47 15.89
C ALA A 833 -36.78 -16.23 15.49
N GLY A 834 -37.35 -16.22 14.28
CA GLY A 834 -38.18 -15.11 13.78
C GLY A 834 -39.44 -14.81 14.60
N ASN A 835 -39.80 -15.67 15.56
CA ASN A 835 -40.89 -15.40 16.50
C ASN A 835 -40.51 -14.41 17.60
N TYR A 836 -39.21 -14.12 17.78
CA TYR A 836 -38.66 -13.31 18.87
C TYR A 836 -38.06 -12.01 18.32
N GLU A 837 -38.25 -10.90 19.02
CA GLU A 837 -37.50 -9.65 18.75
C GLU A 837 -36.11 -9.75 19.40
N PRO A 838 -35.01 -9.25 18.81
CA PRO A 838 -34.91 -8.51 17.55
C PRO A 838 -34.86 -9.37 16.28
N PHE A 839 -34.87 -10.70 16.42
CA PHE A 839 -34.63 -11.64 15.30
C PHE A 839 -35.72 -11.66 14.24
N ARG A 840 -36.94 -11.21 14.55
CA ARG A 840 -37.98 -10.95 13.55
C ARG A 840 -37.53 -9.93 12.53
N THR A 841 -36.84 -8.88 12.98
CA THR A 841 -36.33 -7.79 12.14
C THR A 841 -34.97 -8.13 11.54
N THR A 842 -34.02 -8.56 12.36
CA THR A 842 -32.65 -8.82 11.91
C THR A 842 -32.50 -10.14 11.15
N LYS A 843 -33.39 -11.11 11.38
CA LYS A 843 -33.38 -12.47 10.83
C LYS A 843 -32.13 -13.28 11.20
N ALA A 844 -32.34 -14.51 11.65
CA ALA A 844 -31.30 -15.51 11.75
C ALA A 844 -30.84 -15.95 10.35
N ILE A 845 -29.55 -16.29 10.22
CA ILE A 845 -28.92 -16.62 8.94
C ILE A 845 -28.68 -18.14 8.89
N PRO A 846 -29.39 -18.89 8.03
CA PRO A 846 -29.06 -20.28 7.78
C PRO A 846 -27.78 -20.37 6.94
N CYS A 847 -26.84 -21.22 7.37
CA CYS A 847 -25.59 -21.45 6.62
C CYS A 847 -25.76 -22.54 5.54
N MET A 848 -26.83 -23.34 5.62
CA MET A 848 -27.22 -24.32 4.61
C MET A 848 -28.72 -24.18 4.29
N GLY A 849 -29.11 -24.46 3.04
CA GLY A 849 -30.52 -24.56 2.61
C GLY A 849 -31.14 -23.26 2.06
N GLY A 850 -32.05 -23.43 1.08
CA GLY A 850 -32.82 -22.34 0.47
C GLY A 850 -32.61 -22.18 -1.04
N SER A 851 -31.43 -22.53 -1.55
CA SER A 851 -31.07 -22.56 -2.97
C SER A 851 -30.63 -23.96 -3.42
N ASP A 852 -30.43 -24.15 -4.73
CA ASP A 852 -29.97 -25.42 -5.31
C ASP A 852 -28.50 -25.75 -4.97
N SER A 853 -27.71 -24.79 -4.43
CA SER A 853 -26.30 -24.97 -4.07
C SER A 853 -25.97 -24.54 -2.64
N GLU A 854 -25.39 -25.45 -1.87
CA GLU A 854 -24.99 -25.23 -0.47
C GLU A 854 -23.86 -24.20 -0.33
N THR A 855 -22.91 -24.19 -1.27
CA THR A 855 -21.80 -23.23 -1.33
C THR A 855 -22.31 -21.80 -1.51
N ILE A 856 -23.32 -21.59 -2.35
CA ILE A 856 -23.98 -20.28 -2.53
C ILE A 856 -24.61 -19.82 -1.21
N ASN A 857 -25.32 -20.71 -0.50
CA ASN A 857 -25.96 -20.36 0.78
C ASN A 857 -24.92 -19.95 1.84
N LEU A 858 -23.80 -20.69 1.92
CA LEU A 858 -22.72 -20.36 2.84
C LEU A 858 -22.07 -19.01 2.51
N ASN A 859 -21.79 -18.76 1.22
CA ASN A 859 -21.25 -17.49 0.75
C ASN A 859 -22.22 -16.32 0.99
N GLN A 860 -23.52 -16.54 0.85
CA GLN A 860 -24.55 -15.55 1.21
C GLN A 860 -24.57 -15.27 2.72
N ALA A 861 -24.38 -16.29 3.55
CA ALA A 861 -24.29 -16.13 4.99
C ALA A 861 -23.07 -15.28 5.39
N LEU A 862 -21.90 -15.55 4.79
CA LEU A 862 -20.68 -14.74 4.98
C LEU A 862 -20.87 -13.29 4.51
N ALA A 863 -21.47 -13.08 3.33
CA ALA A 863 -21.78 -11.74 2.83
C ALA A 863 -22.70 -10.97 3.80
N GLN A 864 -23.74 -11.62 4.33
CA GLN A 864 -24.65 -11.01 5.31
C GLN A 864 -23.97 -10.69 6.64
N LEU A 865 -23.09 -11.56 7.13
CA LEU A 865 -22.29 -11.30 8.33
C LEU A 865 -21.40 -10.06 8.16
N TRP A 866 -20.73 -9.96 7.02
CA TRP A 866 -19.87 -8.82 6.69
C TRP A 866 -20.66 -7.50 6.58
N LEU A 867 -21.87 -7.55 5.99
CA LEU A 867 -22.78 -6.41 5.93
C LEU A 867 -23.36 -6.02 7.30
N ARG A 868 -23.36 -6.94 8.28
CA ARG A 868 -23.70 -6.65 9.68
C ARG A 868 -22.50 -6.16 10.50
N GLY A 869 -21.32 -6.03 9.88
CA GLY A 869 -20.11 -5.50 10.52
C GLY A 869 -19.23 -6.54 11.21
N HIS A 870 -19.47 -7.84 11.02
CA HIS A 870 -18.55 -8.87 11.50
C HIS A 870 -17.27 -8.89 10.65
N SER A 871 -16.13 -9.14 11.30
CA SER A 871 -14.85 -9.36 10.63
C SER A 871 -14.79 -10.80 10.14
N ILE A 872 -14.32 -11.01 8.91
CA ILE A 872 -14.25 -12.33 8.27
C ILE A 872 -12.81 -12.56 7.81
N ASP A 873 -12.23 -13.69 8.18
CA ASP A 873 -10.99 -14.18 7.58
C ASP A 873 -11.28 -14.85 6.24
N TRP A 874 -11.15 -14.06 5.17
CA TRP A 874 -11.37 -14.51 3.79
C TRP A 874 -10.24 -15.38 3.23
N LEU A 875 -9.08 -15.43 3.90
CA LEU A 875 -7.91 -16.19 3.47
C LEU A 875 -7.83 -17.57 4.13
N ALA A 876 -8.64 -17.83 5.16
CA ALA A 876 -8.67 -19.10 5.87
C ALA A 876 -8.90 -20.30 4.91
N GLY A 877 -7.86 -21.11 4.74
CA GLY A 877 -7.86 -22.32 3.92
C GLY A 877 -7.59 -22.11 2.42
N GLU A 878 -7.27 -20.88 2.00
CA GLU A 878 -7.11 -20.52 0.58
C GLU A 878 -5.64 -20.21 0.22
N LYS A 879 -5.17 -20.80 -0.88
CA LYS A 879 -3.96 -20.32 -1.58
C LYS A 879 -4.42 -19.40 -2.70
N VAL A 880 -4.03 -18.13 -2.64
CA VAL A 880 -4.45 -17.13 -3.61
C VAL A 880 -3.29 -16.24 -4.01
N GLN A 881 -3.28 -15.88 -5.29
CA GLN A 881 -2.49 -14.78 -5.79
C GLN A 881 -3.19 -13.45 -5.48
N ARG A 882 -2.48 -12.53 -4.83
CA ARG A 882 -2.92 -11.14 -4.70
C ARG A 882 -2.72 -10.43 -6.03
N MET A 883 -3.66 -9.54 -6.35
CA MET A 883 -3.63 -8.78 -7.60
C MET A 883 -3.52 -7.29 -7.33
N SER A 884 -2.84 -6.58 -8.22
CA SER A 884 -3.02 -5.15 -8.35
C SER A 884 -4.35 -4.88 -9.06
N LEU A 885 -5.27 -4.25 -8.32
CA LEU A 885 -6.59 -3.85 -8.79
C LEU A 885 -6.71 -2.33 -8.68
N SER A 886 -7.78 -1.79 -9.25
CA SER A 886 -8.07 -0.36 -9.20
C SER A 886 -7.93 0.23 -7.79
N LEU A 887 -7.36 1.43 -7.75
CA LEU A 887 -7.09 2.18 -6.53
C LEU A 887 -8.39 2.72 -5.91
N TYR A 888 -8.38 2.96 -4.59
CA TYR A 888 -9.56 3.54 -3.92
C TYR A 888 -9.91 4.94 -4.47
N PRO A 889 -11.17 5.18 -4.89
CA PRO A 889 -11.61 6.47 -5.42
C PRO A 889 -11.94 7.42 -4.25
N PHE A 890 -10.92 8.13 -3.75
CA PHE A 890 -11.08 9.12 -2.69
C PHE A 890 -12.18 10.14 -3.01
N ALA A 891 -13.08 10.41 -2.05
CA ALA A 891 -14.11 11.42 -2.17
C ALA A 891 -13.52 12.81 -1.88
N ARG A 892 -12.73 13.32 -2.82
CA ARG A 892 -11.91 14.53 -2.63
C ARG A 892 -12.78 15.78 -2.53
N THR A 893 -12.47 16.64 -1.56
CA THR A 893 -13.07 17.97 -1.36
C THR A 893 -11.96 19.00 -1.18
N ARG A 894 -12.20 20.26 -1.57
CA ARG A 894 -11.23 21.35 -1.42
C ARG A 894 -11.00 21.71 0.05
N TYR A 895 -9.73 21.71 0.47
CA TYR A 895 -9.23 22.23 1.75
C TYR A 895 -8.03 23.15 1.49
N TRP A 896 -8.23 24.45 1.69
CA TRP A 896 -7.24 25.45 1.37
C TRP A 896 -7.45 26.74 2.18
N ILE A 897 -6.38 27.23 2.80
CA ILE A 897 -6.26 28.60 3.32
C ILE A 897 -5.65 29.47 2.22
N GLU A 898 -6.38 30.52 1.84
CA GLU A 898 -5.92 31.48 0.85
C GLU A 898 -4.76 32.33 1.40
N PRO A 899 -3.75 32.66 0.60
CA PRO A 899 -2.69 33.56 1.03
C PRO A 899 -3.24 34.97 1.30
N GLU A 900 -2.79 35.64 2.36
CA GLU A 900 -3.20 37.02 2.64
C GLU A 900 -2.78 37.95 1.49
N GLU A 901 -3.58 38.97 1.18
CA GLU A 901 -3.13 40.04 0.27
C GLU A 901 -1.97 40.75 0.93
N LEU A 902 -0.81 40.83 0.24
CA LEU A 902 0.29 41.68 0.66
C LEU A 902 -0.24 43.12 0.72
N ARG A 903 -0.61 43.59 1.91
CA ARG A 903 -0.95 44.99 2.10
C ARG A 903 0.31 45.77 1.72
N PRO A 904 0.22 46.79 0.85
CA PRO A 904 1.34 47.69 0.67
C PRO A 904 1.70 48.20 2.05
N ILE A 905 2.97 48.04 2.43
CA ILE A 905 3.51 48.63 3.64
C ILE A 905 3.16 50.11 3.52
N SER A 906 2.25 50.59 4.37
CA SER A 906 1.92 52.01 4.42
C SER A 906 3.23 52.77 4.70
N ASP A 907 3.42 53.90 4.02
CA ASP A 907 4.64 54.73 4.00
C ASP A 907 5.15 55.21 5.39
N GLU A 908 4.58 54.75 6.51
CA GLU A 908 4.92 55.21 7.85
C GLU A 908 6.17 54.56 8.48
N THR A 909 6.85 53.63 7.80
CA THR A 909 8.20 53.21 8.21
C THR A 909 9.12 52.98 7.01
N HIS A 910 9.45 54.06 6.29
CA HIS A 910 10.72 54.11 5.57
C HIS A 910 11.89 54.00 6.57
N ARG A 911 12.30 52.77 6.88
CA ARG A 911 13.73 52.49 6.90
C ARG A 911 14.07 52.12 5.46
N THR A 912 14.84 52.98 4.81
CA THR A 912 15.34 52.71 3.46
C THR A 912 16.05 51.35 3.47
N THR A 913 15.90 50.59 2.39
CA THR A 913 16.63 49.34 2.17
C THR A 913 18.15 49.52 2.17
N GLU A 914 18.63 50.76 2.07
CA GLU A 914 20.04 51.13 2.27
C GLU A 914 20.47 51.08 3.75
N ASP A 915 19.59 51.38 4.72
CA ASP A 915 19.96 51.44 6.15
C ASP A 915 20.16 50.07 6.80
N VAL A 916 19.63 48.99 6.22
CA VAL A 916 19.85 47.61 6.71
C VAL A 916 20.98 46.89 5.96
N ALA A 917 21.26 47.30 4.71
CA ALA A 917 22.29 46.68 3.88
C ALA A 917 23.72 47.16 4.15
N MET A 918 23.92 48.21 4.97
CA MET A 918 25.23 48.84 5.19
C MET A 918 25.83 48.72 6.60
N SER A 919 25.34 47.85 7.49
CA SER A 919 25.82 47.87 8.89
C SER A 919 26.26 46.55 9.53
N GLN A 920 26.37 45.43 8.81
CA GLN A 920 27.01 44.23 9.37
C GLN A 920 27.90 43.51 8.35
N HIS A 921 29.09 44.06 8.11
CA HIS A 921 30.19 43.20 7.67
C HIS A 921 30.47 42.18 8.77
N TYR A 922 30.48 40.89 8.43
CA TYR A 922 30.92 39.86 9.36
C TYR A 922 32.41 40.04 9.64
N SER A 923 32.82 39.87 10.90
CA SER A 923 34.22 40.01 11.27
C SER A 923 35.07 38.95 10.54
N ARG A 924 36.18 39.40 9.94
CA ARG A 924 37.21 38.52 9.35
C ARG A 924 37.54 37.35 10.31
N PRO A 925 37.65 36.10 9.81
CA PRO A 925 38.07 34.98 10.62
C PRO A 925 39.38 35.28 11.37
N THR A 926 39.39 35.13 12.69
CA THR A 926 40.56 35.43 13.55
C THR A 926 41.76 34.51 13.30
N SER A 927 41.58 33.43 12.54
CA SER A 927 42.63 32.49 12.12
C SER A 927 43.48 33.00 10.94
N LEU A 928 43.04 34.04 10.23
CA LEU A 928 43.77 34.58 9.08
C LEU A 928 44.77 35.67 9.50
N PRO A 929 45.92 35.82 8.81
CA PRO A 929 46.86 36.92 9.05
C PRO A 929 46.19 38.28 8.90
N ALA A 930 46.82 39.33 9.45
CA ALA A 930 46.36 40.71 9.26
C ALA A 930 46.29 41.04 7.75
N PRO A 931 45.18 41.62 7.26
CA PRO A 931 45.00 41.85 5.83
C PRO A 931 46.04 42.84 5.31
N ILE A 932 46.71 42.44 4.22
CA ILE A 932 47.59 43.35 3.46
C ILE A 932 46.68 44.18 2.54
N LEU A 933 46.62 45.49 2.78
CA LEU A 933 45.76 46.39 2.01
C LEU A 933 46.17 46.46 0.53
N PRO A 934 45.20 46.70 -0.38
CA PRO A 934 45.45 46.86 -1.81
C PRO A 934 46.40 48.03 -2.09
N ARG A 935 47.29 47.81 -3.06
CA ARG A 935 48.36 48.73 -3.49
C ARG A 935 48.12 49.26 -4.91
N THR A 936 47.36 48.54 -5.74
CA THR A 936 46.97 48.97 -7.10
C THR A 936 45.47 49.28 -7.20
N GLU A 937 45.06 49.97 -8.27
CA GLU A 937 43.64 50.23 -8.56
C GLU A 937 42.89 48.93 -8.84
N ALA A 938 43.49 47.97 -9.54
CA ALA A 938 42.88 46.66 -9.79
C ALA A 938 42.75 45.83 -8.51
N GLU A 939 43.77 45.82 -7.64
CA GLU A 939 43.67 45.18 -6.33
C GLU A 939 42.55 45.81 -5.49
N SER A 940 42.40 47.13 -5.53
CA SER A 940 41.33 47.84 -4.81
C SER A 940 39.94 47.48 -5.35
N LEU A 941 39.79 47.39 -6.67
CA LEU A 941 38.55 46.98 -7.32
C LEU A 941 38.18 45.53 -6.98
N VAL A 942 39.15 44.61 -7.10
CA VAL A 942 38.92 43.19 -6.82
C VAL A 942 38.62 42.98 -5.33
N THR A 943 39.36 43.64 -4.41
CA THR A 943 39.04 43.65 -2.97
C THR A 943 37.62 44.16 -2.74
N GLY A 944 37.23 45.30 -3.31
CA GLY A 944 35.90 45.87 -3.12
C GLY A 944 34.77 44.97 -3.64
N VAL A 945 34.98 44.30 -4.77
CA VAL A 945 34.03 43.30 -5.29
C VAL A 945 33.95 42.11 -4.33
N TRP A 946 35.08 41.62 -3.82
CA TRP A 946 35.11 40.51 -2.86
C TRP A 946 34.42 40.87 -1.54
N GLU A 947 34.67 42.04 -0.98
CA GLU A 947 34.05 42.50 0.27
C GLU A 947 32.52 42.60 0.10
N ASN A 948 32.06 43.06 -1.06
CA ASN A 948 30.64 43.14 -1.40
C ASN A 948 29.97 41.78 -1.71
N VAL A 949 30.74 40.78 -2.15
CA VAL A 949 30.20 39.44 -2.43
C VAL A 949 30.23 38.56 -1.18
N LEU A 950 31.29 38.66 -0.39
CA LEU A 950 31.51 37.86 0.81
C LEU A 950 30.89 38.48 2.07
N GLY A 951 30.63 39.80 2.07
CA GLY A 951 30.12 40.51 3.24
C GLY A 951 31.13 40.59 4.39
N ILE A 952 32.43 40.43 4.10
CA ILE A 952 33.54 40.48 5.06
C ILE A 952 34.41 41.69 4.72
N ALA A 953 34.81 42.47 5.72
CA ALA A 953 35.79 43.53 5.59
C ALA A 953 36.63 43.65 6.87
N PRO A 954 37.94 43.97 6.81
CA PRO A 954 38.73 44.17 5.59
C PRO A 954 39.26 42.86 4.98
N ILE A 955 39.27 42.77 3.64
CA ILE A 955 39.94 41.72 2.85
C ILE A 955 41.31 42.20 2.38
N GLY A 956 42.33 41.36 2.57
CA GLY A 956 43.70 41.59 2.16
C GLY A 956 44.02 40.97 0.81
N VAL A 957 45.02 41.51 0.11
CA VAL A 957 45.35 41.10 -1.26
C VAL A 957 45.85 39.65 -1.38
N THR A 958 46.39 39.08 -0.30
CA THR A 958 46.89 37.70 -0.25
C THR A 958 45.87 36.71 0.27
N ASP A 959 44.65 37.14 0.60
CA ASP A 959 43.64 36.25 1.15
C ASP A 959 43.11 35.30 0.09
N ASP A 960 42.94 34.04 0.48
CA ASP A 960 42.30 33.05 -0.37
C ASP A 960 40.77 33.21 -0.30
N PHE A 961 40.14 33.24 -1.48
CA PHE A 961 38.69 33.42 -1.60
C PHE A 961 37.88 32.39 -0.82
N PHE A 962 38.31 31.12 -0.84
CA PHE A 962 37.58 30.01 -0.23
C PHE A 962 37.83 29.94 1.28
N GLU A 963 39.02 30.33 1.74
CA GLU A 963 39.31 30.47 3.17
C GLU A 963 38.47 31.59 3.82
N LEU A 964 38.09 32.61 3.05
CA LEU A 964 37.16 33.66 3.48
C LEU A 964 35.68 33.23 3.41
N GLY A 965 35.38 31.96 3.14
CA GLY A 965 34.01 31.46 3.05
C GLY A 965 33.36 31.60 1.67
N GLY A 966 34.15 31.98 0.65
CA GLY A 966 33.72 31.96 -0.75
C GLY A 966 33.47 30.54 -1.26
N HIS A 967 32.59 30.41 -2.26
CA HIS A 967 32.30 29.15 -2.95
C HIS A 967 31.98 29.40 -4.43
N SER A 968 31.86 28.36 -5.25
CA SER A 968 31.77 28.48 -6.72
C SER A 968 30.64 29.40 -7.22
N LEU A 969 29.49 29.42 -6.55
CA LEU A 969 28.40 30.36 -6.88
C LEU A 969 28.79 31.83 -6.60
N LEU A 970 29.52 32.10 -5.52
CA LEU A 970 30.03 33.45 -5.22
C LEU A 970 31.18 33.82 -6.17
N ALA A 971 32.02 32.85 -6.57
CA ALA A 971 33.06 33.05 -7.57
C ALA A 971 32.47 33.52 -8.92
N VAL A 972 31.38 32.90 -9.36
CA VAL A 972 30.63 33.35 -10.55
C VAL A 972 30.14 34.79 -10.36
N GLN A 973 29.59 35.14 -9.19
CA GLN A 973 29.16 36.51 -8.90
C GLN A 973 30.31 37.53 -8.92
N VAL A 974 31.49 37.15 -8.41
CA VAL A 974 32.69 38.00 -8.48
C VAL A 974 33.09 38.24 -9.92
N VAL A 975 33.21 37.18 -10.73
CA VAL A 975 33.58 37.31 -12.15
C VAL A 975 32.56 38.15 -12.92
N THR A 976 31.26 37.92 -12.71
CA THR A 976 30.20 38.74 -13.32
C THR A 976 30.32 40.21 -12.94
N ARG A 977 30.54 40.53 -11.66
CA ARG A 977 30.72 41.91 -11.21
C ARG A 977 32.01 42.55 -11.75
N LEU A 978 33.08 41.78 -11.90
CA LEU A 978 34.31 42.27 -12.53
C LEU A 978 34.12 42.52 -14.03
N ARG A 979 33.41 41.64 -14.75
CA ARG A 979 33.02 41.87 -16.15
C ARG A 979 32.18 43.12 -16.30
N GLU A 980 31.19 43.33 -15.42
CA GLU A 980 30.36 44.54 -15.41
C GLU A 980 31.17 45.80 -15.10
N ALA A 981 32.06 45.75 -14.09
CA ALA A 981 32.86 46.90 -13.66
C ALA A 981 33.91 47.33 -14.70
N LEU A 982 34.52 46.36 -15.40
CA LEU A 982 35.62 46.60 -16.32
C LEU A 982 35.22 46.53 -17.81
N ARG A 983 34.00 46.07 -18.10
CA ARG A 983 33.47 45.88 -19.48
C ARG A 983 34.36 44.99 -20.35
N ILE A 984 34.99 43.98 -19.76
CA ILE A 984 35.82 42.98 -20.45
C ILE A 984 35.25 41.58 -20.24
N GLU A 985 35.47 40.69 -21.20
CA GLU A 985 35.19 39.26 -21.03
C GLU A 985 36.30 38.62 -20.18
N LEU A 986 35.90 37.91 -19.12
CA LEU A 986 36.81 37.21 -18.22
C LEU A 986 36.39 35.75 -18.13
N PRO A 987 37.20 34.76 -18.58
CA PRO A 987 36.85 33.36 -18.46
C PRO A 987 36.67 32.93 -17.00
N LEU A 988 35.74 32.01 -16.73
CA LEU A 988 35.48 31.56 -15.36
C LEU A 988 36.66 30.72 -14.81
N GLU A 989 37.41 30.05 -15.69
CA GLU A 989 38.62 29.29 -15.32
C GLU A 989 39.66 30.19 -14.62
N LEU A 990 39.68 31.49 -14.95
CA LEU A 990 40.55 32.50 -14.35
C LEU A 990 40.47 32.49 -12.82
N PHE A 991 39.28 32.28 -12.28
CA PHE A 991 39.03 32.35 -10.85
C PHE A 991 39.56 31.12 -10.09
N PHE A 992 39.60 29.95 -10.75
CA PHE A 992 40.11 28.71 -10.13
C PHE A 992 41.64 28.67 -10.06
N GLU A 993 42.31 29.41 -10.95
CA GLU A 993 43.75 29.61 -10.98
C GLU A 993 44.20 30.81 -10.12
N ALA A 994 43.37 31.85 -10.03
CA ALA A 994 43.66 33.10 -9.32
C ALA A 994 42.90 33.21 -7.98
N ARG A 995 43.34 32.42 -6.99
CA ARG A 995 42.63 32.25 -5.71
C ARG A 995 42.77 33.39 -4.71
N THR A 996 43.63 34.38 -4.99
CA THR A 996 43.83 35.56 -4.15
C THR A 996 43.53 36.83 -4.92
N VAL A 997 43.13 37.90 -4.23
CA VAL A 997 42.89 39.21 -4.83
C VAL A 997 44.07 39.68 -5.67
N MET A 998 45.31 39.49 -5.19
CA MET A 998 46.53 39.89 -5.88
C MET A 998 46.67 39.21 -7.25
N ILE A 999 46.52 37.88 -7.29
CA ILE A 999 46.65 37.11 -8.54
C ILE A 999 45.46 37.43 -9.46
N LEU A 1000 44.26 37.57 -8.90
CA LEU A 1000 43.07 37.87 -9.69
C LEU A 1000 43.14 39.29 -10.30
N ALA A 1001 43.65 40.26 -9.55
CA ALA A 1001 43.91 41.61 -10.04
C ALA A 1001 44.95 41.63 -11.17
N GLU A 1002 46.11 40.98 -10.98
CA GLU A 1002 47.16 40.86 -12.01
C GLU A 1002 46.63 40.23 -13.30
N ARG A 1003 45.86 39.14 -13.16
CA ARG A 1003 45.25 38.46 -14.30
C ARG A 1003 44.21 39.33 -15.00
N THR A 1004 43.35 39.98 -14.23
CA THR A 1004 42.31 40.88 -14.75
C THR A 1004 42.92 42.08 -15.48
N GLU A 1005 44.04 42.63 -14.98
CA GLU A 1005 44.82 43.66 -15.68
C GLU A 1005 45.39 43.16 -17.00
N GLY A 1006 45.85 41.90 -17.07
CA GLY A 1006 46.29 41.26 -18.31
C GLY A 1006 45.18 41.19 -19.37
N TYR A 1007 43.98 40.75 -18.98
CA TYR A 1007 42.81 40.74 -19.87
C TYR A 1007 42.36 42.15 -20.29
N LEU A 1008 42.46 43.12 -19.38
CA LEU A 1008 42.16 44.51 -19.70
C LEU A 1008 43.17 45.08 -20.71
N ALA A 1009 44.47 44.78 -20.57
CA ALA A 1009 45.50 45.20 -21.50
C ALA A 1009 45.31 44.58 -22.90
N GLU A 1010 45.01 43.27 -22.97
CA GLU A 1010 44.70 42.59 -24.23
C GLU A 1010 43.45 43.14 -24.90
N ALA A 1011 42.41 43.44 -24.11
CA ALA A 1011 41.19 44.06 -24.62
C ALA A 1011 41.48 45.47 -25.17
N ILE A 1012 42.27 46.29 -24.48
CA ILE A 1012 42.64 47.64 -24.92
C ILE A 1012 43.50 47.60 -26.19
N GLU A 1013 44.42 46.63 -26.34
CA GLU A 1013 45.21 46.46 -27.57
C GLU A 1013 44.38 46.04 -28.79
N ALA A 1014 43.21 45.42 -28.57
CA ALA A 1014 42.29 45.00 -29.61
C ALA A 1014 41.22 46.06 -29.99
N MET A 1015 41.18 47.20 -29.29
CA MET A 1015 40.16 48.25 -29.43
C MET A 1015 40.63 49.42 -30.32
N SER A 1016 39.68 50.08 -30.99
CA SER A 1016 39.94 51.33 -31.71
C SER A 1016 40.13 52.52 -30.76
N GLU A 1017 40.80 53.60 -31.20
CA GLU A 1017 41.05 54.80 -30.36
C GLU A 1017 39.76 55.43 -29.78
N GLU A 1018 38.62 55.33 -30.50
CA GLU A 1018 37.31 55.78 -30.01
C GLU A 1018 36.72 54.88 -28.92
N GLU A 1019 36.97 53.56 -28.99
CA GLU A 1019 36.51 52.59 -28.00
C GLU A 1019 37.33 52.67 -26.71
N VAL A 1020 38.65 52.90 -26.81
CA VAL A 1020 39.53 53.15 -25.66
C VAL A 1020 39.11 54.42 -24.92
N ALA A 1021 38.77 55.50 -25.65
CA ALA A 1021 38.27 56.74 -25.04
C ALA A 1021 36.94 56.54 -24.29
N ALA A 1022 36.04 55.69 -24.81
CA ALA A 1022 34.77 55.39 -24.17
C ALA A 1022 34.91 54.54 -22.89
N VAL A 1023 35.85 53.59 -22.86
CA VAL A 1023 36.16 52.80 -21.65
C VAL A 1023 36.83 53.67 -20.59
N MET A 1024 37.80 54.49 -20.98
CA MET A 1024 38.47 55.40 -20.04
C MET A 1024 37.51 56.44 -19.44
N ALA A 1025 36.58 56.97 -20.24
CA ALA A 1025 35.54 57.87 -19.76
C ALA A 1025 34.57 57.19 -18.76
N ALA A 1026 34.23 55.90 -18.98
CA ALA A 1026 33.39 55.13 -18.06
C ALA A 1026 34.10 54.81 -16.73
N LEU A 1027 35.41 54.55 -16.77
CA LEU A 1027 36.24 54.35 -15.57
C LEU A 1027 36.42 55.66 -14.77
N GLU A 1028 36.55 56.81 -15.43
CA GLU A 1028 36.58 58.13 -14.79
C GLU A 1028 35.24 58.51 -14.14
N GLN A 1029 34.11 58.15 -14.77
CA GLN A 1029 32.77 58.39 -14.23
C GLN A 1029 32.48 57.56 -12.97
N ASN A 1030 33.02 56.34 -12.89
CA ASN A 1030 32.96 55.53 -11.67
C ASN A 1030 33.87 56.09 -10.55
N LYS A 1031 35.01 56.68 -10.90
CA LYS A 1031 35.89 57.40 -9.95
C LYS A 1031 35.20 58.61 -9.31
N GLU A 1032 34.43 59.39 -10.07
CA GLU A 1032 33.68 60.53 -9.52
C GLU A 1032 32.54 60.11 -8.58
N ASN A 1033 31.89 58.98 -8.84
CA ASN A 1033 30.83 58.42 -7.99
C ASN A 1033 31.35 57.88 -6.64
N GLU A 1034 32.59 57.34 -6.59
CA GLU A 1034 33.22 56.92 -5.33
C GLU A 1034 33.76 58.09 -4.50
N VAL A 1035 34.28 59.15 -5.13
CA VAL A 1035 34.74 60.35 -4.41
C VAL A 1035 33.57 61.14 -3.81
N SER A 1036 32.43 61.18 -4.50
CA SER A 1036 31.19 61.77 -3.97
C SER A 1036 30.68 61.02 -2.72
N ARG A 1037 30.81 59.69 -2.69
CA ARG A 1037 30.47 58.85 -1.52
C ARG A 1037 31.41 59.05 -0.31
N LYS A 1038 32.69 59.36 -0.54
CA LYS A 1038 33.62 59.71 0.56
C LYS A 1038 33.42 61.14 1.09
N GLY A 1039 32.90 62.06 0.27
CA GLY A 1039 32.62 63.45 0.66
C GLY A 1039 31.46 63.61 1.65
N ASP A 1040 30.45 62.73 1.60
CA ASP A 1040 29.30 62.78 2.51
C ASP A 1040 29.59 62.20 3.90
N HIS A 1041 30.69 61.45 4.08
CA HIS A 1041 31.11 60.97 5.40
C HIS A 1041 31.86 62.01 6.26
N GLN A 1042 32.39 63.09 5.67
CA GLN A 1042 33.06 64.17 6.43
C GLN A 1042 32.13 65.31 6.90
N ARG A 1043 30.84 65.29 6.55
CA ARG A 1043 29.84 66.28 7.04
C ARG A 1043 29.07 65.85 8.29
N TYR A 1044 29.32 64.64 8.81
CA TYR A 1044 28.67 64.13 10.03
C TYR A 1044 29.59 64.13 11.27
N GLU A 1045 30.82 64.63 11.15
CA GLU A 1045 31.69 64.97 12.29
C GLU A 1045 32.04 66.47 12.29
N SER A 1046 31.03 67.31 12.49
CA SER A 1046 31.22 68.66 13.05
C SER A 1046 29.99 69.12 13.84
#